data_AF-A0A969REW6-F1
#
_entry.id   AF-A0A969REW6-F1
#
_cell.length_a   1.000
_cell.length_b   1.000
_cell.length_c   1.000
_cell.angle_alpha   90.00
_cell.angle_beta   90.00
_cell.angle_gamma   90.00
#
_symmetry.space_group_name_H-M   'P 1'
#
loop_
_entity.id
_entity.type
_entity.pdbx_description
1 polymer ?
#
loop_
_entity_poly.entity_id
_entity_poly.type
_entity_poly.pdbx_seq_one_letter_code
_entity_poly.pdbx_strand_id
1 'polypeptide(L)'
;MNRFSSLPDNWLDVAASHGATKWVKQFILESLPQLQEQSISPQRVALLFADELDSRGLSTPAKQKNYRSNLVQALKVLDPNHPAIALVSLSSEEYRQLNDAQRGKLADRETRFLTSDQTEALVQRATALLGSAEWSEVAAGLAVLVGRRISEILLSEFSLKSPWSLWFSEMSKKDEAIGVTIEIPTLAPAQVVLAAIERLQKGLRIEDLKLNSLSPKLAKQTVNQRFSEFVAARCVQHFRELVPARSDRDHLYTHIFRAVYATIAAHWFCPPTVPEYLFKAEIQGHFTLTSEGRKLPNYSARANYDDYAIGSPDGNRDGRLGIKLGLLPGLVVLEGFRRGTGQAEMASSRNIDKNNQDKDKITEEQVKQGKPSISPDQVSHATQALAQLPPHAQAPTSKPKTKRIELQAHDVDRLSQLMASQGVMGSPMVLFQALLDRFEALSTQQQQHQTQTVQEVATTFAWFTQEVEALRLRVNHLQTERDRLLQAQSEVEQLQQHGDRLLAENAQLQARVLELRGLEEQLHQVRSHWQHTQAQLEGIQHLLGGRDNSPEQSAIHSVIDRHPEASTPVQGVPSPGNQPQSDSPARRRNRGETITALHQIIDAIIAWNTTHEPEEQLRISIPTIKGLAGAMGASYQPAIQEVLKERASELEEHHSRLLIGTRHNASVRNKNQVLRAIGRDYLGLDNGKQVKYAG
;
A
#
# COMPACT_ATOMS: atom_id res chain seq x y z
N MET A 1 -31.93 29.00 9.14
CA MET A 1 -30.76 28.53 8.37
C MET A 1 -29.52 28.64 9.25
N ASN A 2 -28.54 27.75 9.08
CA ASN A 2 -27.31 27.53 9.88
C ASN A 2 -27.44 26.56 11.06
N ARG A 3 -27.49 25.26 10.73
CA ARG A 3 -26.89 24.20 11.57
C ARG A 3 -25.77 23.53 10.76
N PHE A 4 -24.76 24.29 10.38
CA PHE A 4 -23.47 23.66 10.09
C PHE A 4 -22.83 23.44 11.45
N SER A 5 -22.83 22.20 11.92
CA SER A 5 -21.88 21.77 12.95
C SER A 5 -20.51 22.28 12.53
N SER A 6 -19.83 23.05 13.40
CA SER A 6 -18.50 23.55 13.13
C SER A 6 -17.61 22.39 12.67
N LEU A 7 -17.14 22.45 11.42
CA LEU A 7 -16.24 21.44 10.89
C LEU A 7 -14.98 21.42 11.76
N PRO A 8 -14.39 20.24 12.05
CA PRO A 8 -13.13 20.18 12.78
C PRO A 8 -12.02 20.90 12.00
N ASP A 9 -11.06 21.51 12.70
CA ASP A 9 -10.00 22.32 12.08
C ASP A 9 -9.19 21.57 11.00
N ASN A 10 -9.17 20.24 11.05
CA ASN A 10 -8.48 19.36 10.10
C ASN A 10 -9.43 18.66 9.09
N TRP A 11 -10.66 19.12 8.92
CA TRP A 11 -11.66 18.44 8.07
C TRP A 11 -11.18 18.24 6.64
N LEU A 12 -10.41 19.19 6.10
CA LEU A 12 -9.91 19.14 4.72
C LEU A 12 -8.85 18.04 4.55
N ASP A 13 -7.97 17.87 5.52
CA ASP A 13 -6.98 16.78 5.54
C ASP A 13 -7.67 15.41 5.65
N VAL A 14 -8.72 15.33 6.49
CA VAL A 14 -9.55 14.12 6.61
C VAL A 14 -10.24 13.81 5.29
N ALA A 15 -10.81 14.80 4.61
CA ALA A 15 -11.44 14.65 3.30
C ALA A 15 -10.42 14.20 2.23
N ALA A 16 -9.27 14.88 2.15
CA ALA A 16 -8.19 14.54 1.23
C ALA A 16 -7.61 13.14 1.49
N SER A 17 -7.63 12.65 2.74
CA SER A 17 -7.20 11.29 3.08
C SER A 17 -8.02 10.20 2.36
N HIS A 18 -9.24 10.53 1.91
CA HIS A 18 -10.07 9.61 1.14
C HIS A 18 -9.63 9.48 -0.32
N GLY A 19 -8.79 10.38 -0.85
CA GLY A 19 -8.23 10.27 -2.19
C GLY A 19 -7.18 9.16 -2.30
N ALA A 20 -7.40 8.19 -3.18
CA ALA A 20 -6.47 7.06 -3.37
C ALA A 20 -5.21 7.45 -4.18
N THR A 21 -5.32 8.43 -5.09
CA THR A 21 -4.22 8.90 -5.95
C THR A 21 -3.91 10.37 -5.66
N LYS A 22 -2.70 10.83 -6.02
CA LYS A 22 -2.30 12.23 -5.85
C LYS A 22 -3.28 13.20 -6.52
N TRP A 23 -3.71 12.89 -7.74
CA TRP A 23 -4.64 13.77 -8.47
C TRP A 23 -6.02 13.85 -7.83
N VAL A 24 -6.58 12.75 -7.28
CA VAL A 24 -7.86 12.81 -6.56
C VAL A 24 -7.71 13.60 -5.27
N LYS A 25 -6.59 13.43 -4.56
CA LYS A 25 -6.30 14.24 -3.37
C LYS A 25 -6.24 15.73 -3.71
N GLN A 26 -5.52 16.08 -4.79
CA GLN A 26 -5.40 17.45 -5.25
C GLN A 26 -6.76 18.02 -5.65
N PHE A 27 -7.54 17.29 -6.44
CA PHE A 27 -8.90 17.67 -6.80
C PHE A 27 -9.77 17.94 -5.56
N ILE A 28 -9.67 17.09 -4.53
CA ILE A 28 -10.39 17.27 -3.26
C ILE A 28 -9.92 18.55 -2.54
N LEU A 29 -8.61 18.76 -2.42
CA LEU A 29 -8.01 19.92 -1.77
C LEU A 29 -8.40 21.25 -2.44
N GLU A 30 -8.54 21.25 -3.76
CA GLU A 30 -8.91 22.44 -4.52
C GLU A 30 -10.43 22.68 -4.54
N SER A 31 -11.22 21.63 -4.74
CA SER A 31 -12.65 21.77 -5.02
C SER A 31 -13.52 21.85 -3.76
N LEU A 32 -13.17 21.16 -2.68
CA LEU A 32 -14.03 21.14 -1.49
C LEU A 32 -14.08 22.48 -0.74
N PRO A 33 -12.98 23.23 -0.58
CA PRO A 33 -13.04 24.57 0.02
C PRO A 33 -13.91 25.52 -0.79
N GLN A 34 -13.76 25.51 -2.12
CA GLN A 34 -14.60 26.31 -3.02
C GLN A 34 -16.08 25.93 -2.91
N LEU A 35 -16.37 24.64 -2.77
CA LEU A 35 -17.73 24.14 -2.58
C LEU A 35 -18.30 24.54 -1.20
N GLN A 36 -17.50 24.52 -0.13
CA GLN A 36 -17.88 24.96 1.20
C GLN A 36 -18.19 26.46 1.23
N GLU A 37 -17.34 27.27 0.58
CA GLU A 37 -17.50 28.73 0.42
C GLU A 37 -18.61 29.11 -0.56
N GLN A 38 -19.24 28.12 -1.21
CA GLN A 38 -20.26 28.30 -2.24
C GLN A 38 -19.78 29.10 -3.47
N SER A 39 -18.46 29.15 -3.70
CA SER A 39 -17.87 29.79 -4.88
C SER A 39 -18.02 28.94 -6.14
N ILE A 40 -18.23 27.63 -5.99
CA ILE A 40 -18.62 26.71 -7.07
C ILE A 40 -19.87 25.92 -6.70
N SER A 41 -20.73 25.65 -7.68
CA SER A 41 -21.94 24.86 -7.47
C SER A 41 -21.64 23.35 -7.39
N PRO A 42 -22.50 22.55 -6.72
CA PRO A 42 -22.42 21.09 -6.74
C PRO A 42 -22.34 20.49 -8.14
N GLN A 43 -23.07 21.07 -9.11
CA GLN A 43 -23.08 20.66 -10.51
C GLN A 43 -21.73 20.94 -11.17
N ARG A 44 -21.12 22.10 -10.88
CA ARG A 44 -19.80 22.44 -11.42
C ARG A 44 -18.72 21.49 -10.92
N VAL A 45 -18.75 21.12 -9.64
CA VAL A 45 -17.82 20.10 -9.08
C VAL A 45 -17.98 18.76 -9.78
N ALA A 46 -19.22 18.29 -9.98
CA ALA A 46 -19.47 17.03 -10.64
C ALA A 46 -18.99 17.02 -12.11
N LEU A 47 -19.20 18.12 -12.84
CA LEU A 47 -18.69 18.29 -14.21
C LEU A 47 -17.16 18.30 -14.25
N LEU A 48 -16.51 19.13 -13.42
CA LEU A 48 -15.04 19.18 -13.35
C LEU A 48 -14.43 17.82 -13.01
N PHE A 49 -15.07 17.06 -12.12
CA PHE A 49 -14.59 15.72 -11.79
C PHE A 49 -14.80 14.72 -12.93
N ALA A 50 -15.90 14.82 -13.68
CA ALA A 50 -16.14 14.01 -14.86
C ALA A 50 -15.11 14.32 -15.96
N ASP A 51 -14.87 15.60 -16.23
CA ASP A 51 -13.85 16.06 -17.17
C ASP A 51 -12.47 15.50 -16.78
N GLU A 52 -12.14 15.45 -15.48
CA GLU A 52 -10.87 14.90 -15.03
C GLU A 52 -10.76 13.38 -15.09
N LEU A 53 -11.88 12.66 -14.99
CA LEU A 53 -11.92 11.22 -15.27
C LEU A 53 -11.73 10.97 -16.77
N ASP A 54 -12.40 11.75 -17.62
CA ASP A 54 -12.38 11.58 -19.07
C ASP A 54 -11.04 12.00 -19.68
N SER A 55 -10.43 13.10 -19.22
CA SER A 55 -9.08 13.54 -19.63
C SER A 55 -8.01 12.49 -19.32
N ARG A 56 -8.28 11.61 -18.34
CA ARG A 56 -7.46 10.47 -17.95
C ARG A 56 -7.91 9.16 -18.58
N GLY A 57 -8.85 9.13 -19.53
CA GLY A 57 -9.30 7.88 -20.18
C GLY A 57 -10.03 6.90 -19.24
N LEU A 58 -10.54 7.39 -18.11
CA LEU A 58 -11.36 6.62 -17.16
C LEU A 58 -12.82 6.66 -17.59
N SER A 59 -13.12 6.29 -18.83
CA SER A 59 -14.45 6.48 -19.46
C SER A 59 -15.53 5.45 -19.08
N THR A 60 -15.19 4.41 -18.31
CA THR A 60 -16.15 3.33 -17.99
C THR A 60 -16.50 3.32 -16.50
N PRO A 61 -17.74 2.97 -16.12
CA PRO A 61 -18.15 2.90 -14.71
C PRO A 61 -17.23 2.03 -13.85
N ALA A 62 -16.69 0.94 -14.42
CA ALA A 62 -15.77 0.04 -13.73
C ALA A 62 -14.44 0.73 -13.35
N LYS A 63 -13.91 1.55 -14.27
CA LYS A 63 -12.70 2.36 -14.04
C LYS A 63 -12.97 3.51 -13.07
N GLN A 64 -14.16 4.10 -13.10
CA GLN A 64 -14.52 5.28 -12.29
C GLN A 64 -14.93 4.95 -10.85
N LYS A 65 -15.49 3.76 -10.59
CA LYS A 65 -16.15 3.37 -9.33
C LYS A 65 -15.37 3.78 -8.08
N ASN A 66 -14.07 3.47 -8.02
CA ASN A 66 -13.26 3.74 -6.83
C ASN A 66 -13.01 5.24 -6.64
N TYR A 67 -12.69 5.98 -7.70
CA TYR A 67 -12.43 7.41 -7.65
C TYR A 67 -13.68 8.21 -7.27
N ARG A 68 -14.83 7.86 -7.86
CA ARG A 68 -16.14 8.43 -7.47
C ARG A 68 -16.45 8.12 -6.01
N SER A 69 -16.18 6.90 -5.55
CA SER A 69 -16.34 6.54 -4.14
C SER A 69 -15.41 7.35 -3.23
N ASN A 70 -14.17 7.63 -3.65
CA ASN A 70 -13.25 8.49 -2.90
C ASN A 70 -13.82 9.90 -2.72
N LEU A 71 -14.29 10.53 -3.80
CA LEU A 71 -14.87 11.87 -3.75
C LEU A 71 -16.18 11.91 -2.95
N VAL A 72 -17.05 10.90 -3.08
CA VAL A 72 -18.28 10.79 -2.26
C VAL A 72 -17.95 10.72 -0.77
N GLN A 73 -16.93 9.96 -0.37
CA GLN A 73 -16.54 9.90 1.04
C GLN A 73 -15.95 11.23 1.52
N ALA A 74 -15.18 11.92 0.67
CA ALA A 74 -14.66 13.26 0.97
C ALA A 74 -15.81 14.27 1.16
N LEU A 75 -16.82 14.25 0.28
CA LEU A 75 -18.02 15.09 0.40
C LEU A 75 -18.81 14.81 1.69
N LYS A 76 -18.86 13.56 2.16
CA LYS A 76 -19.51 13.21 3.44
C LYS A 76 -18.82 13.77 4.67
N VAL A 77 -17.52 14.12 4.58
CA VAL A 77 -16.81 14.83 5.64
C VAL A 77 -17.32 16.26 5.76
N LEU A 78 -17.61 16.91 4.62
CA LEU A 78 -18.19 18.25 4.55
C LEU A 78 -19.64 18.25 5.03
N ASP A 79 -20.49 17.43 4.41
CA ASP A 79 -21.88 17.22 4.81
C ASP A 79 -22.33 15.82 4.34
N PRO A 80 -22.76 14.93 5.26
CA PRO A 80 -23.25 13.60 4.91
C PRO A 80 -24.39 13.59 3.88
N ASN A 81 -25.18 14.66 3.81
CA ASN A 81 -26.33 14.82 2.91
C ASN A 81 -26.06 15.82 1.77
N HIS A 82 -24.79 16.14 1.49
CA HIS A 82 -24.43 17.15 0.50
C HIS A 82 -25.00 16.83 -0.90
N PRO A 83 -25.62 17.78 -1.62
CA PRO A 83 -26.27 17.51 -2.92
C PRO A 83 -25.30 17.02 -4.02
N ALA A 84 -24.01 17.40 -3.95
CA ALA A 84 -23.00 16.91 -4.88
C ALA A 84 -22.80 15.38 -4.82
N ILE A 85 -23.14 14.73 -3.71
CA ILE A 85 -22.99 13.27 -3.56
C ILE A 85 -23.83 12.54 -4.62
N ALA A 86 -25.07 12.97 -4.84
CA ALA A 86 -25.96 12.35 -5.84
C ALA A 86 -25.44 12.56 -7.27
N LEU A 87 -24.77 13.68 -7.54
CA LEU A 87 -24.24 14.03 -8.87
C LEU A 87 -22.93 13.30 -9.21
N VAL A 88 -22.09 13.04 -8.20
CA VAL A 88 -20.79 12.37 -8.37
C VAL A 88 -20.92 10.85 -8.32
N SER A 89 -21.90 10.33 -7.58
CA SER A 89 -22.14 8.89 -7.48
C SER A 89 -22.48 8.29 -8.84
N LEU A 90 -22.09 7.03 -9.07
CA LEU A 90 -22.64 6.27 -10.19
C LEU A 90 -24.15 6.11 -10.00
N SER A 91 -24.88 6.10 -11.10
CA SER A 91 -26.31 5.82 -11.12
C SER A 91 -26.60 4.40 -10.60
N SER A 92 -27.84 4.19 -10.13
CA SER A 92 -28.29 2.85 -9.70
C SER A 92 -28.16 1.80 -10.80
N GLU A 93 -28.36 2.20 -12.06
CA GLU A 93 -28.24 1.32 -13.22
C GLU A 93 -26.78 0.94 -13.49
N GLU A 94 -25.85 1.90 -13.42
CA GLU A 94 -24.42 1.60 -13.55
C GLU A 94 -23.92 0.68 -12.43
N TYR A 95 -24.37 0.89 -11.18
CA TYR A 95 -24.07 -0.03 -10.09
C TYR A 95 -24.67 -1.41 -10.33
N ARG A 96 -25.88 -1.50 -10.87
CA ARG A 96 -26.52 -2.77 -11.25
C ARG A 96 -25.67 -3.50 -12.28
N GLN A 97 -25.30 -2.83 -13.38
CA GLN A 97 -24.45 -3.40 -14.43
C GLN A 97 -23.09 -3.86 -13.90
N LEU A 98 -22.46 -3.08 -13.02
CA LEU A 98 -21.19 -3.48 -12.40
C LEU A 98 -21.35 -4.70 -11.51
N ASN A 99 -22.41 -4.75 -10.71
CA ASN A 99 -22.69 -5.90 -9.85
C ASN A 99 -23.06 -7.14 -10.69
N ASP A 100 -23.79 -6.98 -11.79
CA ASP A 100 -24.14 -8.05 -12.72
C ASP A 100 -22.91 -8.60 -13.42
N ALA A 101 -22.03 -7.74 -13.93
CA ALA A 101 -20.75 -8.14 -14.51
C ALA A 101 -19.85 -8.85 -13.49
N GLN A 102 -19.83 -8.39 -12.23
CA GLN A 102 -19.13 -9.07 -11.15
C GLN A 102 -19.75 -10.44 -10.84
N ARG A 103 -21.08 -10.54 -10.78
CA ARG A 103 -21.79 -11.82 -10.56
C ARG A 103 -21.57 -12.80 -11.70
N GLY A 104 -21.60 -12.34 -12.95
CA GLY A 104 -21.29 -13.16 -14.13
C GLY A 104 -19.89 -13.75 -14.05
N LYS A 105 -18.88 -12.89 -13.79
CA LYS A 105 -17.49 -13.35 -13.58
C LYS A 105 -17.35 -14.37 -12.46
N LEU A 106 -18.14 -14.26 -11.39
CA LEU A 106 -18.15 -15.22 -10.29
C LEU A 106 -18.86 -16.52 -10.67
N ALA A 107 -19.95 -16.45 -11.44
CA ALA A 107 -20.67 -17.62 -11.94
C ALA A 107 -19.83 -18.46 -12.91
N ASP A 108 -19.00 -17.81 -13.71
CA ASP A 108 -18.09 -18.46 -14.65
C ASP A 108 -16.83 -19.04 -13.98
N ARG A 109 -16.69 -18.93 -12.64
CA ARG A 109 -15.53 -19.49 -11.93
C ARG A 109 -15.66 -21.00 -11.79
N GLU A 110 -14.73 -21.70 -12.42
CA GLU A 110 -14.53 -23.12 -12.16
C GLU A 110 -13.97 -23.36 -10.75
N THR A 111 -14.49 -24.41 -10.10
CA THR A 111 -13.96 -24.93 -8.84
C THR A 111 -12.60 -25.57 -9.08
N ARG A 112 -11.61 -25.17 -8.28
CA ARG A 112 -10.25 -25.72 -8.31
C ARG A 112 -10.07 -26.75 -7.20
N PHE A 113 -9.41 -27.85 -7.53
CA PHE A 113 -9.22 -28.95 -6.59
C PHE A 113 -7.83 -28.93 -5.97
N LEU A 114 -7.79 -29.10 -4.65
CA LEU A 114 -6.58 -29.36 -3.87
C LEU A 114 -6.63 -30.81 -3.41
N THR A 115 -5.55 -31.57 -3.61
CA THR A 115 -5.45 -32.90 -3.01
C THR A 115 -5.18 -32.83 -1.51
N SER A 116 -5.47 -33.91 -0.78
CA SER A 116 -5.14 -34.00 0.64
C SER A 116 -3.63 -33.83 0.89
N ASP A 117 -2.79 -34.43 0.05
CA ASP A 117 -1.33 -34.33 0.17
C ASP A 117 -0.82 -32.90 -0.10
N GLN A 118 -1.35 -32.24 -1.13
CA GLN A 118 -1.04 -30.82 -1.40
C GLN A 118 -1.48 -29.93 -0.24
N THR A 119 -2.62 -30.25 0.39
CA THR A 119 -3.14 -29.51 1.54
C THR A 119 -2.21 -29.62 2.74
N GLU A 120 -1.76 -30.83 3.08
CA GLU A 120 -0.78 -31.03 4.15
C GLU A 120 0.56 -30.35 3.83
N ALA A 121 1.07 -30.52 2.60
CA ALA A 121 2.32 -29.88 2.16
C ALA A 121 2.25 -28.35 2.22
N LEU A 122 1.10 -27.76 1.87
CA LEU A 122 0.85 -26.33 1.95
C LEU A 122 0.92 -25.83 3.39
N VAL A 123 0.23 -26.51 4.31
CA VAL A 123 0.21 -26.14 5.73
C VAL A 123 1.57 -26.35 6.38
N GLN A 124 2.27 -27.44 6.04
CA GLN A 124 3.61 -27.72 6.56
C GLN A 124 4.61 -26.66 6.10
N ARG A 125 4.58 -26.27 4.82
CA ARG A 125 5.41 -25.18 4.28
C ARG A 125 5.09 -23.85 4.95
N ALA A 126 3.81 -23.51 5.10
CA ALA A 126 3.39 -22.28 5.78
C ALA A 126 3.83 -22.25 7.25
N THR A 127 3.81 -23.39 7.94
CA THR A 127 4.29 -23.54 9.31
C THR A 127 5.79 -23.33 9.41
N ALA A 128 6.58 -23.87 8.47
CA ALA A 128 8.03 -23.65 8.43
C ALA A 128 8.39 -22.17 8.25
N LEU A 129 7.64 -21.42 7.43
CA LEU A 129 7.87 -19.98 7.24
C LEU A 129 7.66 -19.16 8.52
N LEU A 130 6.90 -19.66 9.50
CA LEU A 130 6.77 -18.99 10.80
C LEU A 130 8.09 -18.89 11.54
N GLY A 131 9.09 -19.72 11.21
CA GLY A 131 10.44 -19.65 11.78
C GLY A 131 11.40 -18.69 11.05
N SER A 132 11.01 -18.12 9.91
CA SER A 132 11.89 -17.27 9.10
C SER A 132 12.30 -15.99 9.83
N ALA A 133 13.51 -15.51 9.51
CA ALA A 133 13.98 -14.18 9.91
C ALA A 133 13.38 -13.07 9.04
N GLU A 134 12.89 -13.41 7.84
CA GLU A 134 12.30 -12.48 6.89
C GLU A 134 10.81 -12.28 7.23
N TRP A 135 10.43 -11.04 7.57
CA TRP A 135 9.08 -10.73 8.05
C TRP A 135 7.99 -11.02 7.00
N SER A 136 8.28 -10.82 5.70
CA SER A 136 7.31 -11.06 4.62
C SER A 136 7.00 -12.54 4.47
N GLU A 137 7.99 -13.41 4.70
CA GLU A 137 7.81 -14.87 4.73
C GLU A 137 6.95 -15.30 5.91
N VAL A 138 7.21 -14.77 7.11
CA VAL A 138 6.36 -15.02 8.29
C VAL A 138 4.92 -14.59 7.99
N ALA A 139 4.73 -13.40 7.43
CA ALA A 139 3.42 -12.88 7.02
C ALA A 139 2.74 -13.76 5.95
N ALA A 140 3.49 -14.28 4.99
CA ALA A 140 2.97 -15.18 3.96
C ALA A 140 2.52 -16.52 4.56
N GLY A 141 3.27 -17.08 5.51
CA GLY A 141 2.87 -18.27 6.27
C GLY A 141 1.59 -18.03 7.06
N LEU A 142 1.51 -16.91 7.80
CA LEU A 142 0.32 -16.54 8.57
C LEU A 142 -0.92 -16.35 7.69
N ALA A 143 -0.80 -15.77 6.50
CA ALA A 143 -1.92 -15.61 5.56
C ALA A 143 -2.60 -16.95 5.22
N VAL A 144 -1.83 -18.03 5.11
CA VAL A 144 -2.33 -19.41 4.91
C VAL A 144 -2.94 -19.97 6.19
N LEU A 145 -2.25 -19.84 7.32
CA LEU A 145 -2.60 -20.54 8.56
C LEU A 145 -3.81 -19.96 9.30
N VAL A 146 -4.15 -18.68 9.09
CA VAL A 146 -5.30 -18.01 9.74
C VAL A 146 -6.31 -17.41 8.75
N GLY A 147 -6.01 -17.41 7.45
CA GLY A 147 -6.88 -16.86 6.40
C GLY A 147 -7.21 -15.37 6.57
N ARG A 148 -6.35 -14.63 7.27
CA ARG A 148 -6.50 -13.19 7.51
C ARG A 148 -5.64 -12.40 6.51
N ARG A 149 -6.07 -11.18 6.20
CA ARG A 149 -5.28 -10.22 5.39
C ARG A 149 -4.15 -9.64 6.24
N ILE A 150 -3.05 -9.16 5.63
CA ILE A 150 -1.95 -8.56 6.41
C ILE A 150 -2.41 -7.39 7.30
N SER A 151 -3.35 -6.56 6.82
CA SER A 151 -3.92 -5.50 7.64
C SER A 151 -4.66 -6.02 8.88
N GLU A 152 -5.31 -7.17 8.77
CA GLU A 152 -5.99 -7.80 9.90
C GLU A 152 -4.95 -8.43 10.84
N ILE A 153 -3.96 -9.15 10.30
CA ILE A 153 -2.88 -9.79 11.08
C ILE A 153 -2.10 -8.75 11.89
N LEU A 154 -1.78 -7.59 11.31
CA LEU A 154 -0.95 -6.58 11.98
C LEU A 154 -1.76 -5.70 12.95
N LEU A 155 -2.97 -5.29 12.59
CA LEU A 155 -3.70 -4.27 13.36
C LEU A 155 -4.66 -4.86 14.41
N SER A 156 -5.08 -6.11 14.27
CA SER A 156 -6.07 -6.74 15.14
C SER A 156 -5.43 -7.35 16.39
N GLU A 157 -6.27 -7.74 17.34
CA GLU A 157 -5.83 -8.45 18.54
C GLU A 157 -6.09 -9.95 18.41
N PHE A 158 -5.12 -10.74 18.88
CA PHE A 158 -5.18 -12.19 18.91
C PHE A 158 -4.86 -12.68 20.31
N SER A 159 -5.61 -13.68 20.80
CA SER A 159 -5.28 -14.36 22.05
C SER A 159 -5.60 -15.85 21.96
N LEU A 160 -4.89 -16.65 22.75
CA LEU A 160 -5.07 -18.10 22.75
C LEU A 160 -6.46 -18.48 23.27
N LYS A 161 -7.18 -19.34 22.55
CA LYS A 161 -8.45 -19.92 22.99
C LYS A 161 -8.32 -21.41 23.27
N SER A 162 -7.77 -22.15 22.33
CA SER A 162 -7.48 -23.59 22.47
C SER A 162 -6.16 -23.94 21.79
N PRO A 163 -5.65 -25.17 21.89
CA PRO A 163 -4.45 -25.60 21.18
C PRO A 163 -4.50 -25.42 19.65
N TRP A 164 -5.70 -25.27 19.07
CA TRP A 164 -5.93 -25.13 17.62
C TRP A 164 -6.87 -23.98 17.26
N SER A 165 -7.13 -23.03 18.17
CA SER A 165 -7.93 -21.85 17.88
C SER A 165 -7.48 -20.60 18.64
N LEU A 166 -7.72 -19.45 18.02
CA LEU A 166 -7.45 -18.12 18.57
C LEU A 166 -8.73 -17.32 18.67
N TRP A 167 -8.82 -16.45 19.67
CA TRP A 167 -9.71 -15.30 19.62
C TRP A 167 -9.15 -14.25 18.67
N PHE A 168 -10.00 -13.71 17.81
CA PHE A 168 -9.69 -12.64 16.87
C PHE A 168 -10.67 -11.48 17.08
N SER A 169 -10.15 -10.28 17.33
CA SER A 169 -10.93 -9.05 17.49
C SER A 169 -10.46 -8.00 16.49
N GLU A 170 -11.34 -7.59 15.58
CA GLU A 170 -11.02 -6.51 14.63
C GLU A 170 -10.87 -5.16 15.33
N MET A 171 -9.95 -4.33 14.80
CA MET A 171 -9.83 -2.94 15.21
C MET A 171 -11.17 -2.20 15.02
N SER A 172 -11.82 -1.84 16.13
CA SER A 172 -13.15 -1.21 16.11
C SER A 172 -13.10 0.15 15.41
N LYS A 173 -14.17 0.47 14.68
CA LYS A 173 -14.31 1.75 13.94
C LYS A 173 -14.78 2.90 14.83
N LYS A 174 -15.18 2.64 16.08
CA LYS A 174 -15.65 3.62 17.09
C LYS A 174 -15.43 3.06 18.50
N ASP A 175 -15.07 3.91 19.46
CA ASP A 175 -14.90 3.54 20.88
C ASP A 175 -16.18 2.95 21.52
N GLU A 176 -17.36 3.19 20.94
CA GLU A 176 -18.66 2.68 21.43
C GLU A 176 -19.16 1.41 20.69
N ALA A 177 -18.52 1.00 19.59
CA ALA A 177 -18.94 -0.21 18.89
C ALA A 177 -18.29 -1.42 19.55
N ILE A 178 -19.10 -2.31 20.11
CA ILE A 178 -18.69 -3.62 20.64
C ILE A 178 -17.79 -4.28 19.59
N GLY A 179 -16.48 -4.36 19.87
CA GLY A 179 -15.52 -5.04 19.03
C GLY A 179 -15.99 -6.47 18.83
N VAL A 180 -16.16 -6.90 17.58
CA VAL A 180 -16.67 -8.24 17.34
C VAL A 180 -15.52 -9.22 17.47
N THR A 181 -15.49 -9.89 18.62
CA THR A 181 -14.58 -11.01 18.85
C THR A 181 -15.19 -12.30 18.27
N ILE A 182 -14.40 -13.03 17.49
CA ILE A 182 -14.75 -14.35 16.96
C ILE A 182 -13.65 -15.36 17.26
N GLU A 183 -14.04 -16.62 17.44
CA GLU A 183 -13.08 -17.73 17.52
C GLU A 183 -12.74 -18.18 16.10
N ILE A 184 -11.45 -18.27 15.78
CA ILE A 184 -10.95 -18.77 14.49
C ILE A 184 -10.04 -19.98 14.71
N PRO A 185 -10.17 -21.05 13.90
CA PRO A 185 -9.24 -22.17 13.95
C PRO A 185 -7.89 -21.80 13.33
N THR A 186 -6.83 -22.44 13.76
CA THR A 186 -5.49 -22.33 13.16
C THR A 186 -5.11 -23.64 12.48
N LEU A 187 -4.52 -23.57 11.28
CA LEU A 187 -4.09 -24.79 10.56
C LEU A 187 -2.82 -25.43 11.16
N ALA A 188 -2.13 -24.73 12.07
CA ALA A 188 -1.00 -25.19 12.85
C ALA A 188 -1.29 -24.96 14.35
N PRO A 189 -0.49 -25.51 15.29
CA PRO A 189 -0.70 -25.29 16.72
C PRO A 189 -0.82 -23.79 17.06
N ALA A 190 -1.91 -23.42 17.73
CA ALA A 190 -2.31 -22.03 17.92
C ALA A 190 -1.26 -21.21 18.69
N GLN A 191 -0.54 -21.83 19.64
CA GLN A 191 0.55 -21.16 20.35
C GLN A 191 1.70 -20.73 19.44
N VAL A 192 2.06 -21.57 18.45
CA VAL A 192 3.13 -21.27 17.49
C VAL A 192 2.69 -20.14 16.56
N VAL A 193 1.42 -20.18 16.12
CA VAL A 193 0.83 -19.13 15.29
C VAL A 193 0.77 -17.80 16.05
N LEU A 194 0.29 -17.81 17.29
CA LEU A 194 0.19 -16.61 18.13
C LEU A 194 1.57 -15.98 18.37
N ALA A 195 2.57 -16.78 18.75
CA ALA A 195 3.94 -16.29 18.94
C ALA A 195 4.52 -15.66 17.66
N ALA A 196 4.21 -16.22 16.48
CA ALA A 196 4.64 -15.66 15.20
C ALA A 196 3.92 -14.34 14.89
N ILE A 197 2.62 -14.22 15.19
CA ILE A 197 1.87 -12.96 15.05
C ILE A 197 2.47 -11.88 15.96
N GLU A 198 2.65 -12.17 17.24
CA GLU A 198 3.20 -11.23 18.23
C GLU A 198 4.61 -10.77 17.83
N ARG A 199 5.46 -11.71 17.41
CA ARG A 199 6.81 -11.41 16.92
C ARG A 199 6.79 -10.53 15.67
N LEU A 200 5.88 -10.78 14.74
CA LEU A 200 5.72 -9.99 13.52
C LEU A 200 5.23 -8.57 13.84
N GLN A 201 4.20 -8.44 14.69
CA GLN A 201 3.65 -7.16 15.13
C GLN A 201 4.72 -6.30 15.81
N LYS A 202 5.46 -6.89 16.76
CA LYS A 202 6.56 -6.24 17.48
C LYS A 202 7.72 -5.87 16.53
N GLY A 203 8.10 -6.79 15.63
CA GLY A 203 9.21 -6.59 14.69
C GLY A 203 8.96 -5.45 13.71
N LEU A 204 7.70 -5.24 13.31
CA LEU A 204 7.28 -4.14 12.43
C LEU A 204 6.83 -2.88 13.18
N ARG A 205 6.92 -2.87 14.51
CA ARG A 205 6.51 -1.74 15.37
C ARG A 205 5.10 -1.24 15.06
N ILE A 206 4.14 -2.16 14.98
CA ILE A 206 2.77 -1.81 14.60
C ILE A 206 2.08 -0.98 15.70
N GLU A 207 2.56 -1.04 16.93
CA GLU A 207 2.13 -0.18 18.02
C GLU A 207 2.28 1.31 17.68
N ASP A 208 3.37 1.69 17.00
CA ASP A 208 3.58 3.07 16.53
C ASP A 208 2.47 3.48 15.53
N LEU A 209 2.07 2.57 14.63
CA LEU A 209 0.97 2.83 13.69
C LEU A 209 -0.39 2.95 14.39
N LYS A 210 -0.59 2.25 15.52
CA LYS A 210 -1.80 2.36 16.35
C LYS A 210 -1.80 3.66 17.17
N LEU A 211 -0.64 4.09 17.66
CA LEU A 211 -0.47 5.29 18.51
C LEU A 211 -0.47 6.61 17.74
N ASN A 212 -0.15 6.59 16.44
CA ASN A 212 -0.08 7.79 15.59
C ASN A 212 -1.44 8.47 15.29
N SER A 213 -2.49 8.22 16.09
CA SER A 213 -3.83 8.82 15.95
C SER A 213 -4.46 8.69 14.55
N LEU A 214 -4.01 7.71 13.77
CA LEU A 214 -4.57 7.43 12.45
C LEU A 214 -5.95 6.81 12.62
N SER A 215 -6.92 7.26 11.83
CA SER A 215 -8.21 6.56 11.77
C SER A 215 -7.98 5.08 11.39
N PRO A 216 -8.80 4.13 11.89
CA PRO A 216 -8.65 2.70 11.56
C PRO A 216 -8.60 2.41 10.05
N LYS A 217 -9.30 3.24 9.25
CA LYS A 217 -9.28 3.17 7.78
C LYS A 217 -7.91 3.55 7.22
N LEU A 218 -7.33 4.65 7.69
CA LEU A 218 -6.03 5.13 7.24
C LEU A 218 -4.92 4.19 7.69
N ALA A 219 -4.99 3.64 8.91
CA ALA A 219 -4.07 2.61 9.37
C ALA A 219 -4.09 1.37 8.46
N LYS A 220 -5.29 0.85 8.13
CA LYS A 220 -5.46 -0.27 7.18
C LYS A 220 -4.88 0.05 5.80
N GLN A 221 -5.12 1.27 5.29
CA GLN A 221 -4.58 1.70 4.00
C GLN A 221 -3.05 1.78 4.00
N THR A 222 -2.46 2.38 5.03
CA THR A 222 -1.00 2.50 5.21
C THR A 222 -0.35 1.13 5.28
N VAL A 223 -0.90 0.20 6.07
CA VAL A 223 -0.41 -1.18 6.14
C VAL A 223 -0.48 -1.86 4.77
N ASN A 224 -1.60 -1.71 4.07
CA ASN A 224 -1.75 -2.34 2.76
C ASN A 224 -0.74 -1.79 1.74
N GLN A 225 -0.54 -0.48 1.71
CA GLN A 225 0.42 0.18 0.82
C GLN A 225 1.86 -0.22 1.14
N ARG A 226 2.23 -0.34 2.42
CA ARG A 226 3.61 -0.65 2.83
C ARG A 226 3.97 -2.11 2.67
N PHE A 227 3.04 -3.02 2.96
CA PHE A 227 3.40 -4.42 3.19
C PHE A 227 2.76 -5.41 2.19
N SER A 228 1.60 -5.10 1.58
CA SER A 228 0.86 -6.11 0.80
C SER A 228 1.63 -6.66 -0.39
N GLU A 229 2.40 -5.83 -1.10
CA GLU A 229 3.14 -6.28 -2.28
C GLU A 229 4.25 -7.28 -1.93
N PHE A 230 5.01 -7.00 -0.87
CA PHE A 230 6.07 -7.89 -0.40
C PHE A 230 5.53 -9.25 0.06
N VAL A 231 4.42 -9.24 0.82
CA VAL A 231 3.74 -10.47 1.24
C VAL A 231 3.21 -11.23 0.03
N ALA A 232 2.58 -10.54 -0.92
CA ALA A 232 2.09 -11.16 -2.15
C ALA A 232 3.21 -11.81 -2.97
N ALA A 233 4.37 -11.18 -3.06
CA ALA A 233 5.54 -11.73 -3.75
C ALA A 233 6.02 -13.03 -3.08
N ARG A 234 6.13 -13.06 -1.74
CA ARG A 234 6.49 -14.28 -1.00
C ARG A 234 5.44 -15.37 -1.12
N CYS A 235 4.15 -15.00 -1.10
CA CYS A 235 3.06 -15.94 -1.34
C CYS A 235 3.20 -16.64 -2.70
N VAL A 236 3.51 -15.89 -3.77
CA VAL A 236 3.75 -16.47 -5.10
C VAL A 236 5.00 -17.34 -5.10
N GLN A 237 6.10 -16.87 -4.52
CA GLN A 237 7.36 -17.61 -4.47
C GLN A 237 7.20 -18.98 -3.80
N HIS A 238 6.53 -19.04 -2.65
CA HIS A 238 6.50 -20.25 -1.82
C HIS A 238 5.35 -21.20 -2.17
N PHE A 239 4.26 -20.72 -2.74
CA PHE A 239 3.01 -21.51 -2.82
C PHE A 239 2.42 -21.67 -4.22
N ARG A 240 2.99 -21.06 -5.27
CA ARG A 240 2.45 -21.17 -6.64
C ARG A 240 2.33 -22.61 -7.17
N GLU A 241 3.16 -23.51 -6.67
CA GLU A 241 3.20 -24.91 -7.09
C GLU A 241 2.20 -25.78 -6.30
N LEU A 242 1.71 -25.28 -5.17
CA LEU A 242 0.79 -26.00 -4.28
C LEU A 242 -0.66 -25.53 -4.42
N VAL A 243 -0.89 -24.30 -4.88
CA VAL A 243 -2.23 -23.73 -5.04
C VAL A 243 -2.50 -23.45 -6.51
N PRO A 244 -3.53 -24.08 -7.10
CA PRO A 244 -3.92 -23.81 -8.48
C PRO A 244 -4.25 -22.33 -8.69
N ALA A 245 -3.64 -21.70 -9.71
CA ALA A 245 -3.86 -20.30 -10.01
C ALA A 245 -5.29 -20.01 -10.51
N ARG A 246 -5.80 -18.80 -10.23
CA ARG A 246 -7.04 -18.33 -10.84
C ARG A 246 -6.84 -17.92 -12.30
N SER A 247 -7.88 -18.10 -13.12
CA SER A 247 -7.91 -17.76 -14.55
C SER A 247 -7.76 -16.25 -14.80
N ASP A 248 -8.14 -15.42 -13.83
CA ASP A 248 -8.06 -13.95 -13.87
C ASP A 248 -6.68 -13.38 -13.50
N ARG A 249 -5.64 -14.21 -13.35
CA ARG A 249 -4.27 -13.83 -12.96
C ARG A 249 -4.21 -13.07 -11.62
N ASP A 250 -5.22 -13.25 -10.75
CA ASP A 250 -5.18 -12.75 -9.38
C ASP A 250 -3.94 -13.30 -8.66
N HIS A 251 -3.28 -12.45 -7.88
CA HIS A 251 -2.22 -12.93 -6.99
C HIS A 251 -2.77 -13.95 -6.02
N LEU A 252 -1.95 -14.94 -5.67
CA LEU A 252 -2.20 -15.92 -4.59
C LEU A 252 -2.42 -15.28 -3.21
N TYR A 253 -2.57 -13.96 -3.13
CA TYR A 253 -2.62 -13.20 -1.90
C TYR A 253 -4.02 -12.63 -1.63
N THR A 254 -4.27 -12.33 -0.36
CA THR A 254 -5.50 -11.78 0.22
C THR A 254 -6.76 -12.61 0.03
N HIS A 255 -7.29 -12.73 -1.19
CA HIS A 255 -8.57 -13.39 -1.45
C HIS A 255 -8.41 -14.90 -1.65
N ILE A 256 -7.34 -15.31 -2.35
CA ILE A 256 -7.06 -16.72 -2.61
C ILE A 256 -6.79 -17.47 -1.31
N PHE A 257 -5.82 -17.04 -0.50
CA PHE A 257 -5.55 -17.74 0.75
C PHE A 257 -6.68 -17.70 1.77
N ARG A 258 -7.54 -16.67 1.75
CA ARG A 258 -8.75 -16.67 2.59
C ARG A 258 -9.76 -17.74 2.16
N ALA A 259 -9.87 -18.03 0.86
CA ALA A 259 -10.69 -19.11 0.33
C ALA A 259 -10.06 -20.50 0.59
N VAL A 260 -8.76 -20.63 0.34
CA VAL A 260 -7.99 -21.86 0.58
C VAL A 260 -8.01 -22.21 2.07
N TYR A 261 -7.68 -21.27 2.96
CA TYR A 261 -7.77 -21.46 4.41
C TYR A 261 -9.16 -21.96 4.82
N ALA A 262 -10.22 -21.30 4.38
CA ALA A 262 -11.58 -21.66 4.79
C ALA A 262 -11.97 -23.06 4.28
N THR A 263 -11.47 -23.46 3.12
CA THR A 263 -11.68 -24.81 2.55
C THR A 263 -10.95 -25.86 3.36
N ILE A 264 -9.68 -25.62 3.70
CA ILE A 264 -8.88 -26.55 4.53
C ILE A 264 -9.46 -26.63 5.95
N ALA A 265 -9.75 -25.49 6.57
CA ALA A 265 -10.31 -25.42 7.92
C ALA A 265 -11.65 -26.13 8.00
N ALA A 266 -12.51 -25.99 6.98
CA ALA A 266 -13.76 -26.73 6.95
C ALA A 266 -13.54 -28.25 6.84
N HIS A 267 -12.69 -28.67 5.92
CA HIS A 267 -12.39 -30.09 5.75
C HIS A 267 -11.77 -30.72 7.02
N TRP A 268 -10.88 -30.01 7.71
CA TRP A 268 -10.20 -30.53 8.91
C TRP A 268 -11.00 -30.39 10.20
N PHE A 269 -11.76 -29.30 10.38
CA PHE A 269 -12.29 -28.91 11.68
C PHE A 269 -13.80 -28.68 11.72
N CYS A 270 -14.50 -28.61 10.58
CA CYS A 270 -15.95 -28.44 10.59
C CYS A 270 -16.64 -29.71 11.13
N PRO A 271 -17.47 -29.63 12.17
CA PRO A 271 -18.24 -30.77 12.62
C PRO A 271 -19.16 -31.27 11.50
N PRO A 272 -19.38 -32.59 11.35
CA PRO A 272 -20.26 -33.14 10.32
C PRO A 272 -21.73 -32.73 10.52
N THR A 273 -22.11 -32.25 11.71
CA THR A 273 -23.44 -31.74 12.02
C THR A 273 -23.65 -30.27 11.63
N VAL A 274 -22.60 -29.58 11.18
CA VAL A 274 -22.63 -28.17 10.79
C VAL A 274 -22.48 -28.08 9.27
N PRO A 275 -23.41 -27.40 8.57
CA PRO A 275 -23.24 -27.11 7.16
C PRO A 275 -21.95 -26.31 6.89
N GLU A 276 -21.14 -26.78 5.94
CA GLU A 276 -19.83 -26.20 5.59
C GLU A 276 -19.88 -24.68 5.40
N TYR A 277 -20.94 -24.17 4.74
CA TYR A 277 -21.08 -22.75 4.47
C TYR A 277 -21.32 -21.89 5.71
N LEU A 278 -21.97 -22.44 6.75
CA LEU A 278 -22.13 -21.75 8.04
C LEU A 278 -20.78 -21.70 8.77
N PHE A 279 -20.03 -22.81 8.73
CA PHE A 279 -18.69 -22.87 9.29
C PHE A 279 -17.76 -21.85 8.65
N LYS A 280 -17.69 -21.82 7.31
CA LYS A 280 -16.90 -20.85 6.56
C LYS A 280 -17.32 -19.41 6.86
N ALA A 281 -18.62 -19.13 6.95
CA ALA A 281 -19.12 -17.78 7.24
C ALA A 281 -18.69 -17.28 8.64
N GLU A 282 -18.78 -18.12 9.67
CA GLU A 282 -18.37 -17.75 11.04
C GLU A 282 -16.87 -17.46 11.09
N ILE A 283 -16.03 -18.40 10.63
CA ILE A 283 -14.58 -18.22 10.73
C ILE A 283 -14.12 -17.04 9.87
N GLN A 284 -14.72 -16.78 8.72
CA GLN A 284 -14.37 -15.63 7.86
C GLN A 284 -14.95 -14.30 8.34
N GLY A 285 -15.80 -14.28 9.38
CA GLY A 285 -16.43 -13.07 9.89
C GLY A 285 -17.51 -12.49 8.97
N HIS A 286 -18.16 -13.32 8.15
CA HIS A 286 -19.21 -12.89 7.23
C HIS A 286 -20.57 -12.86 7.92
N PHE A 287 -20.78 -11.91 8.81
CA PHE A 287 -22.06 -11.65 9.46
C PHE A 287 -22.44 -10.17 9.40
N THR A 288 -23.73 -9.92 9.50
CA THR A 288 -24.33 -8.61 9.75
C THR A 288 -24.80 -8.59 11.20
N LEU A 289 -24.51 -7.51 11.91
CA LEU A 289 -25.06 -7.32 13.24
C LEU A 289 -26.42 -6.65 13.11
N THR A 290 -27.43 -7.20 13.76
CA THR A 290 -28.71 -6.52 13.93
C THR A 290 -28.54 -5.33 14.89
N SER A 291 -29.53 -4.43 14.92
CA SER A 291 -29.61 -3.37 15.93
C SER A 291 -29.61 -3.90 17.37
N GLU A 292 -30.02 -5.15 17.56
CA GLU A 292 -30.00 -5.88 18.84
C GLU A 292 -28.67 -6.61 19.11
N GLY A 293 -27.65 -6.43 18.26
CA GLY A 293 -26.34 -7.07 18.40
C GLY A 293 -26.29 -8.55 18.00
N ARG A 294 -27.36 -9.10 17.42
CA ARG A 294 -27.37 -10.50 16.96
C ARG A 294 -26.60 -10.64 15.65
N LYS A 295 -25.77 -11.69 15.55
CA LYS A 295 -25.07 -12.07 14.32
C LYS A 295 -26.03 -12.77 13.36
N LEU A 296 -26.27 -12.17 12.20
CA LEU A 296 -26.96 -12.80 11.08
C LEU A 296 -25.95 -13.13 9.98
N PRO A 297 -25.87 -14.38 9.51
CA PRO A 297 -24.93 -14.76 8.45
C PRO A 297 -25.16 -13.94 7.16
N ASN A 298 -24.08 -13.44 6.57
CA ASN A 298 -24.12 -12.73 5.29
C ASN A 298 -23.72 -13.66 4.14
N TYR A 299 -24.70 -14.33 3.56
CA TYR A 299 -24.47 -15.31 2.50
C TYR A 299 -24.02 -14.72 1.16
N SER A 300 -24.19 -13.42 0.92
CA SER A 300 -23.80 -12.80 -0.37
C SER A 300 -22.28 -12.74 -0.54
N ALA A 301 -21.51 -12.73 0.56
CA ALA A 301 -20.05 -12.77 0.52
C ALA A 301 -19.49 -14.14 0.10
N ARG A 302 -20.30 -15.21 0.20
CA ARG A 302 -19.90 -16.61 -0.02
C ARG A 302 -19.32 -16.86 -1.41
N ALA A 303 -19.96 -16.32 -2.44
CA ALA A 303 -19.58 -16.56 -3.84
C ALA A 303 -18.13 -16.17 -4.17
N ASN A 304 -17.51 -15.30 -3.36
CA ASN A 304 -16.13 -14.87 -3.58
C ASN A 304 -15.06 -15.86 -3.07
N TYR A 305 -15.46 -16.89 -2.30
CA TYR A 305 -14.55 -17.77 -1.58
C TYR A 305 -14.79 -19.27 -1.80
N ASP A 306 -15.78 -19.64 -2.63
CA ASP A 306 -16.11 -21.04 -2.96
C ASP A 306 -15.35 -21.56 -4.20
N ASP A 307 -14.23 -20.91 -4.55
CA ASP A 307 -13.43 -21.25 -5.73
C ASP A 307 -12.55 -22.50 -5.57
N TYR A 308 -12.47 -23.07 -4.36
CA TYR A 308 -11.61 -24.20 -4.04
C TYR A 308 -12.38 -25.32 -3.33
N ALA A 309 -12.01 -26.56 -3.63
CA ALA A 309 -12.49 -27.76 -2.97
C ALA A 309 -11.31 -28.72 -2.71
N ILE A 310 -11.44 -29.58 -1.69
CA ILE A 310 -10.51 -30.69 -1.50
C ILE A 310 -11.07 -31.91 -2.22
N GLY A 311 -10.22 -32.66 -2.92
CA GLY A 311 -10.66 -33.77 -3.77
C GLY A 311 -9.52 -34.50 -4.46
N SER A 312 -9.87 -35.41 -5.37
CA SER A 312 -8.90 -36.09 -6.24
C SER A 312 -8.44 -35.17 -7.38
N PRO A 313 -7.27 -35.46 -8.00
CA PRO A 313 -6.82 -34.75 -9.20
C PRO A 313 -7.83 -34.79 -10.37
N ASP A 314 -8.68 -35.81 -10.43
CA ASP A 314 -9.69 -36.02 -11.47
C ASP A 314 -10.95 -35.14 -11.28
N GLY A 315 -10.99 -34.30 -10.24
CA GLY A 315 -12.12 -33.40 -9.97
C GLY A 315 -13.21 -33.99 -9.08
N ASN A 316 -12.98 -35.14 -8.45
CA ASN A 316 -13.93 -35.69 -7.47
C ASN A 316 -13.73 -35.01 -6.12
N ARG A 317 -14.77 -34.30 -5.64
CA ARG A 317 -14.75 -33.64 -4.34
C ARG A 317 -14.75 -34.65 -3.19
N ASP A 318 -13.86 -34.46 -2.23
CA ASP A 318 -13.96 -35.12 -0.92
C ASP A 318 -15.00 -34.40 -0.06
N GLY A 319 -16.13 -35.05 0.17
CA GLY A 319 -17.25 -34.49 0.94
C GLY A 319 -17.09 -34.60 2.46
N ARG A 320 -16.02 -35.24 2.95
CA ARG A 320 -15.81 -35.40 4.40
C ARG A 320 -15.47 -34.06 5.04
N LEU A 321 -15.96 -33.86 6.27
CA LEU A 321 -15.72 -32.67 7.09
C LEU A 321 -15.21 -33.08 8.46
N GLY A 322 -14.39 -32.23 9.08
CA GLY A 322 -13.91 -32.46 10.43
C GLY A 322 -12.94 -33.63 10.54
N ILE A 323 -12.19 -33.96 9.48
CA ILE A 323 -11.39 -35.19 9.41
C ILE A 323 -10.28 -35.27 10.47
N LYS A 324 -9.89 -34.13 11.07
CA LYS A 324 -8.89 -34.08 12.13
C LYS A 324 -9.51 -34.02 13.54
N LEU A 325 -10.83 -33.82 13.66
CA LEU A 325 -11.53 -33.81 14.96
C LEU A 325 -11.36 -35.17 15.65
N GLY A 326 -10.89 -35.14 16.91
CA GLY A 326 -10.62 -36.36 17.69
C GLY A 326 -9.30 -37.06 17.36
N LEU A 327 -8.60 -36.68 16.29
CA LEU A 327 -7.28 -37.22 15.94
C LEU A 327 -6.13 -36.36 16.49
N LEU A 328 -6.29 -35.03 16.44
CA LEU A 328 -5.28 -34.11 16.95
C LEU A 328 -5.47 -33.85 18.46
N PRO A 329 -4.40 -33.92 19.28
CA PRO A 329 -4.48 -33.63 20.70
C PRO A 329 -5.00 -32.21 20.97
N GLY A 330 -6.01 -32.11 21.83
CA GLY A 330 -6.58 -30.83 22.26
C GLY A 330 -7.40 -30.09 21.19
N LEU A 331 -7.60 -30.67 20.00
CA LEU A 331 -8.50 -30.12 18.99
C LEU A 331 -9.95 -30.36 19.41
N VAL A 332 -10.71 -29.28 19.54
CA VAL A 332 -12.11 -29.29 19.96
C VAL A 332 -12.96 -28.51 18.95
N VAL A 333 -14.25 -28.83 18.90
CA VAL A 333 -15.21 -28.05 18.11
C VAL A 333 -15.23 -26.59 18.61
N LEU A 334 -15.22 -25.64 17.68
CA LEU A 334 -15.29 -24.21 18.01
C LEU A 334 -16.55 -23.89 18.81
N GLU A 335 -16.45 -22.98 19.76
CA GLU A 335 -17.50 -22.63 20.71
C GLU A 335 -18.80 -22.22 20.02
N GLY A 336 -18.70 -21.44 18.94
CA GLY A 336 -19.86 -21.02 18.13
C GLY A 336 -20.67 -22.17 17.50
N PHE A 337 -20.12 -23.39 17.45
CA PHE A 337 -20.76 -24.57 16.89
C PHE A 337 -21.08 -25.66 17.93
N ARG A 338 -20.73 -25.46 19.20
CA ARG A 338 -21.14 -26.37 20.27
C ARG A 338 -22.61 -26.13 20.55
N ARG A 339 -23.49 -27.01 20.04
CA ARG A 339 -24.90 -27.00 20.44
C ARG A 339 -25.00 -27.23 21.95
N GLY A 340 -25.27 -26.18 22.71
CA GLY A 340 -25.95 -26.16 24.01
C GLY A 340 -25.80 -27.36 24.96
N THR A 341 -24.63 -27.99 25.09
CA THR A 341 -24.42 -29.04 26.11
C THR A 341 -24.54 -28.47 27.53
N GLY A 342 -24.42 -27.15 27.69
CA GLY A 342 -24.58 -26.45 28.96
C GLY A 342 -26.01 -26.41 29.54
N GLN A 343 -27.06 -26.78 28.79
CA GLN A 343 -28.42 -26.90 29.36
C GLN A 343 -28.81 -28.34 29.74
N ALA A 344 -28.15 -29.36 29.18
CA ALA A 344 -28.41 -30.75 29.54
C ALA A 344 -27.64 -31.20 30.79
N GLU A 345 -26.43 -30.70 31.02
CA GLU A 345 -25.64 -31.06 32.21
C GLU A 345 -26.11 -30.38 33.50
N MET A 346 -26.77 -29.21 33.44
CA MET A 346 -27.45 -28.62 34.61
C MET A 346 -28.80 -29.28 34.93
N ALA A 347 -29.43 -29.98 33.98
CA ALA A 347 -30.67 -30.71 34.19
C ALA A 347 -30.43 -32.14 34.71
N SER A 348 -29.29 -32.75 34.38
CA SER A 348 -28.93 -34.10 34.86
C SER A 348 -28.46 -34.10 36.32
N SER A 349 -27.86 -33.01 36.80
CA SER A 349 -27.40 -32.88 38.19
C SER A 349 -28.49 -32.46 39.20
N ARG A 350 -29.74 -32.28 38.76
CA ARG A 350 -30.88 -31.95 39.66
C ARG A 350 -31.97 -33.04 39.72
N ASN A 351 -31.81 -34.15 39.00
CA ASN A 351 -32.86 -35.18 38.88
C ASN A 351 -32.54 -36.52 39.54
N ILE A 352 -31.60 -36.56 40.49
CA ILE A 352 -31.33 -37.78 41.29
C ILE A 352 -31.98 -37.74 42.70
N ASP A 353 -32.44 -36.58 43.20
CA ASP A 353 -32.87 -36.47 44.61
C ASP A 353 -34.37 -36.23 44.87
N LYS A 354 -35.26 -36.40 43.89
CA LYS A 354 -36.70 -36.27 44.13
C LYS A 354 -37.52 -37.34 43.43
N ASN A 355 -37.35 -38.58 43.87
CA ASN A 355 -38.34 -39.62 43.59
C ASN A 355 -38.48 -40.57 44.78
N ASN A 356 -39.01 -40.06 45.89
CA ASN A 356 -39.74 -40.85 46.87
C ASN A 356 -40.45 -39.93 47.86
N GLN A 357 -41.67 -39.48 47.53
CA GLN A 357 -42.79 -39.44 48.47
C GLN A 357 -44.06 -38.94 47.77
N ASP A 358 -45.10 -39.74 47.98
CA ASP A 358 -46.52 -39.39 48.06
C ASP A 358 -47.34 -39.18 46.78
N LYS A 359 -48.04 -40.28 46.47
CA LYS A 359 -49.40 -40.35 45.95
C LYS A 359 -50.38 -39.72 46.96
N ASP A 360 -51.31 -38.87 46.50
CA ASP A 360 -52.77 -39.11 46.51
C ASP A 360 -53.61 -37.81 46.47
N LYS A 361 -54.62 -37.82 45.57
CA LYS A 361 -55.97 -37.22 45.64
C LYS A 361 -56.15 -35.68 45.50
N ILE A 362 -56.84 -35.19 44.45
CA ILE A 362 -58.31 -34.90 44.31
C ILE A 362 -58.73 -33.74 45.27
N THR A 363 -59.27 -32.55 44.92
CA THR A 363 -60.43 -32.14 44.08
C THR A 363 -60.49 -30.60 43.91
N GLU A 364 -61.08 -30.13 42.80
CA GLU A 364 -62.05 -29.02 42.55
C GLU A 364 -62.19 -27.69 43.33
N GLU A 365 -62.79 -26.73 42.59
CA GLU A 365 -63.57 -25.50 42.93
C GLU A 365 -62.84 -24.13 43.03
N GLN A 366 -63.02 -23.23 42.05
CA GLN A 366 -64.10 -22.23 41.83
C GLN A 366 -63.85 -20.89 42.57
N VAL A 367 -63.62 -19.73 41.93
CA VAL A 367 -64.57 -18.74 41.32
C VAL A 367 -64.49 -17.38 42.05
N LYS A 368 -64.70 -16.29 41.28
CA LYS A 368 -65.02 -14.86 41.61
C LYS A 368 -63.83 -13.89 41.77
N GLN A 369 -63.62 -12.95 40.83
CA GLN A 369 -64.33 -11.64 40.62
C GLN A 369 -63.98 -10.61 41.71
N GLY A 370 -63.62 -9.34 41.44
CA GLY A 370 -63.73 -8.58 40.20
C GLY A 370 -62.94 -7.25 40.15
N LYS A 371 -62.97 -6.73 38.91
CA LYS A 371 -62.76 -5.38 38.33
C LYS A 371 -63.10 -4.13 39.21
N PRO A 372 -62.92 -2.89 38.70
CA PRO A 372 -61.74 -2.20 38.14
C PRO A 372 -61.69 -0.71 38.64
N SER A 373 -60.92 0.16 37.95
CA SER A 373 -61.35 1.50 37.49
C SER A 373 -60.48 2.72 37.89
N ILE A 374 -59.82 3.27 36.85
CA ILE A 374 -59.66 4.69 36.44
C ILE A 374 -58.60 5.60 37.13
N SER A 375 -57.63 5.95 36.27
CA SER A 375 -56.85 7.18 35.98
C SER A 375 -57.33 8.57 36.50
N PRO A 376 -56.74 9.73 36.10
CA PRO A 376 -55.40 10.06 35.58
C PRO A 376 -54.75 11.31 36.27
N ASP A 377 -53.59 11.71 35.74
CA ASP A 377 -53.04 13.09 35.68
C ASP A 377 -52.43 13.70 36.95
N GLN A 378 -51.39 14.54 36.92
CA GLN A 378 -50.31 14.84 35.98
C GLN A 378 -49.43 15.90 36.72
N VAL A 379 -48.13 15.93 36.39
CA VAL A 379 -47.33 17.17 36.19
C VAL A 379 -46.71 17.91 37.40
N SER A 380 -45.40 18.15 37.19
CA SER A 380 -44.57 19.31 37.57
C SER A 380 -43.67 19.31 38.83
N HIS A 381 -42.37 19.28 38.52
CA HIS A 381 -41.30 20.21 38.92
C HIS A 381 -41.14 20.64 40.38
N ALA A 382 -39.93 20.49 40.93
CA ALA A 382 -39.03 21.63 41.17
C ALA A 382 -37.72 21.21 41.86
N THR A 383 -36.69 21.98 41.53
CA THR A 383 -35.30 21.92 41.95
C THR A 383 -35.05 22.86 43.14
N GLN A 384 -34.00 22.58 43.93
CA GLN A 384 -33.14 23.52 44.69
C GLN A 384 -33.66 24.25 45.96
N ALA A 385 -32.94 24.06 47.07
CA ALA A 385 -32.27 25.10 47.90
C ALA A 385 -31.79 24.44 49.23
N LEU A 386 -30.49 24.33 49.49
CA LEU A 386 -29.61 25.25 50.25
C LEU A 386 -30.02 25.53 51.72
N ALA A 387 -29.15 25.03 52.61
CA ALA A 387 -28.52 25.72 53.75
C ALA A 387 -29.22 25.85 55.14
N GLN A 388 -28.39 25.48 56.14
CA GLN A 388 -28.18 26.05 57.49
C GLN A 388 -28.76 25.34 58.75
N LEU A 389 -27.81 25.14 59.68
CA LEU A 389 -27.83 24.62 61.06
C LEU A 389 -28.74 25.41 62.01
N PRO A 390 -29.12 24.84 63.18
CA PRO A 390 -28.41 25.15 64.45
C PRO A 390 -28.33 23.96 65.46
N PRO A 391 -27.64 24.12 66.62
CA PRO A 391 -26.91 23.05 67.32
C PRO A 391 -27.50 22.62 68.67
N HIS A 392 -27.17 21.40 69.14
CA HIS A 392 -27.21 20.98 70.56
C HIS A 392 -26.23 19.80 70.76
N ALA A 393 -25.15 19.98 71.52
CA ALA A 393 -25.01 19.77 72.97
C ALA A 393 -24.44 18.37 73.30
N GLN A 394 -23.19 18.37 73.75
CA GLN A 394 -22.38 17.20 74.09
C GLN A 394 -22.81 16.60 75.45
N ALA A 395 -22.91 15.28 75.49
CA ALA A 395 -22.86 14.47 76.71
C ALA A 395 -21.71 13.44 76.59
N PRO A 396 -21.01 13.09 77.70
CA PRO A 396 -19.71 12.42 77.64
C PRO A 396 -19.85 10.92 77.39
N THR A 397 -19.33 10.43 76.26
CA THR A 397 -19.21 9.00 75.98
C THR A 397 -17.88 8.44 76.51
N SER A 398 -17.99 7.37 77.28
CA SER A 398 -16.96 6.54 77.91
C SER A 398 -15.69 6.27 77.09
N LYS A 399 -14.54 6.26 77.78
CA LYS A 399 -13.24 5.79 77.28
C LYS A 399 -13.37 4.43 76.55
N PRO A 400 -12.83 4.28 75.34
CA PRO A 400 -12.85 3.00 74.64
C PRO A 400 -11.94 2.00 75.37
N LYS A 401 -12.51 0.85 75.77
CA LYS A 401 -11.72 -0.30 76.21
C LYS A 401 -10.87 -0.76 75.01
N THR A 402 -9.56 -0.63 75.12
CA THR A 402 -8.61 -1.20 74.16
C THR A 402 -8.78 -2.72 74.17
N LYS A 403 -9.51 -3.25 73.18
CA LYS A 403 -9.53 -4.69 72.91
C LYS A 403 -8.10 -5.12 72.60
N ARG A 404 -7.52 -5.94 73.47
CA ARG A 404 -6.27 -6.63 73.22
C ARG A 404 -6.46 -7.44 71.94
N ILE A 405 -5.69 -7.12 70.90
CA ILE A 405 -5.73 -7.84 69.63
C ILE A 405 -5.13 -9.22 69.91
N GLU A 406 -5.98 -10.23 70.00
CA GLU A 406 -5.55 -11.61 70.08
C GLU A 406 -5.21 -12.07 68.67
N LEU A 407 -3.92 -12.22 68.37
CA LEU A 407 -3.50 -12.96 67.18
C LEU A 407 -4.02 -14.39 67.29
N GLN A 408 -4.76 -14.85 66.29
CA GLN A 408 -5.24 -16.22 66.27
C GLN A 408 -4.04 -17.17 66.19
N ALA A 409 -4.07 -18.27 66.94
CA ALA A 409 -2.97 -19.23 67.00
C ALA A 409 -2.55 -19.74 65.61
N HIS A 410 -3.53 -19.92 64.72
CA HIS A 410 -3.30 -20.31 63.32
C HIS A 410 -2.42 -19.30 62.54
N ASP A 411 -2.55 -18.00 62.81
CA ASP A 411 -1.76 -16.97 62.13
C ASP A 411 -0.30 -16.97 62.60
N VAL A 412 -0.07 -17.31 63.87
CA VAL A 412 1.28 -17.48 64.43
C VAL A 412 1.96 -18.71 63.86
N ASP A 413 1.23 -19.82 63.70
CA ASP A 413 1.75 -21.04 63.07
C ASP A 413 2.07 -20.82 61.60
N ARG A 414 1.19 -20.12 60.86
CA ARG A 414 1.42 -19.77 59.47
C ARG A 414 2.62 -18.83 59.30
N LEU A 415 2.76 -17.82 60.17
CA LEU A 415 3.92 -16.93 60.18
C LEU A 415 5.21 -17.70 60.47
N SER A 416 5.17 -18.64 61.42
CA SER A 416 6.30 -19.50 61.76
C SER A 416 6.72 -20.39 60.59
N GLN A 417 5.77 -21.00 59.88
CA GLN A 417 6.06 -21.80 58.69
C GLN A 417 6.66 -20.97 57.55
N LEU A 418 6.12 -19.77 57.30
CA LEU A 418 6.62 -18.87 56.26
C LEU A 418 8.04 -18.38 56.56
N MET A 419 8.33 -17.99 57.80
CA MET A 419 9.67 -17.54 58.20
C MET A 419 10.67 -18.71 58.27
N ALA A 420 10.24 -19.90 58.68
CA ALA A 420 11.08 -21.10 58.64
C ALA A 420 11.51 -21.46 57.21
N SER A 421 10.63 -21.27 56.21
CA SER A 421 10.99 -21.44 54.78
C SER A 421 12.06 -20.45 54.31
N GLN A 422 12.28 -19.37 55.06
CA GLN A 422 13.28 -18.35 54.82
C GLN A 422 14.49 -18.49 55.76
N GLY A 423 14.58 -19.59 56.51
CA GLY A 423 15.69 -19.88 57.42
C GLY A 423 15.64 -19.14 58.77
N VAL A 424 14.54 -18.44 59.08
CA VAL A 424 14.37 -17.70 60.33
C VAL A 424 13.50 -18.52 61.29
N MET A 425 14.07 -18.93 62.42
CA MET A 425 13.42 -19.72 63.46
C MET A 425 13.59 -19.00 64.80
N GLY A 426 12.54 -18.91 65.62
CA GLY A 426 12.61 -18.21 66.90
C GLY A 426 11.24 -17.99 67.53
N SER A 427 11.20 -17.23 68.63
CA SER A 427 9.94 -16.84 69.27
C SER A 427 9.12 -15.95 68.32
N PRO A 428 7.79 -15.82 68.51
CA PRO A 428 6.95 -14.95 67.67
C PRO A 428 7.47 -13.51 67.57
N MET A 429 8.12 -13.01 68.62
CA MET A 429 8.77 -11.69 68.62
C MET A 429 9.94 -11.62 67.62
N VAL A 430 10.80 -12.65 67.57
CA VAL A 430 11.93 -12.73 66.63
C VAL A 430 11.42 -12.83 65.19
N LEU A 431 10.36 -13.61 64.96
CA LEU A 431 9.72 -13.74 63.65
C LEU A 431 9.10 -12.41 63.20
N PHE A 432 8.48 -11.66 64.12
CA PHE A 432 7.88 -10.38 63.81
C PHE A 432 8.94 -9.32 63.50
N GLN A 433 10.03 -9.27 64.27
CA GLN A 433 11.15 -8.38 63.98
C GLN A 433 11.79 -8.69 62.62
N ALA A 434 12.03 -9.97 62.31
CA ALA A 434 12.57 -10.37 61.02
C ALA A 434 11.64 -10.01 59.84
N LEU A 435 10.32 -10.03 60.06
CA LEU A 435 9.35 -9.60 59.07
C LEU A 435 9.37 -8.09 58.87
N LEU A 436 9.50 -7.30 59.94
CA LEU A 436 9.66 -5.84 59.87
C LEU A 436 10.95 -5.47 59.14
N ASP A 437 12.09 -6.07 59.52
CA ASP A 437 13.38 -5.81 58.88
C ASP A 437 13.33 -6.15 57.38
N ARG A 438 12.63 -7.23 57.01
CA ARG A 438 12.43 -7.61 55.60
C ARG A 438 11.50 -6.66 54.87
N PHE A 439 10.45 -6.16 55.52
CA PHE A 439 9.54 -5.19 54.92
C PHE A 439 10.26 -3.85 54.69
N GLU A 440 11.07 -3.39 55.63
CA GLU A 440 11.93 -2.21 55.47
C GLU A 440 12.96 -2.38 54.36
N ALA A 441 13.59 -3.55 54.28
CA ALA A 441 14.53 -3.88 53.20
C ALA A 441 13.84 -3.88 51.81
N LEU A 442 12.65 -4.47 51.70
CA LEU A 442 11.85 -4.47 50.47
C LEU A 442 11.40 -3.05 50.07
N SER A 443 10.98 -2.23 51.04
CA SER A 443 10.63 -0.83 50.80
C SER A 443 11.83 -0.02 50.30
N THR A 444 13.01 -0.25 50.88
CA THR A 444 14.26 0.41 50.46
C THR A 444 14.67 -0.04 49.06
N GLN A 445 14.55 -1.34 48.76
CA GLN A 445 14.83 -1.89 47.42
C GLN A 445 13.84 -1.35 46.38
N GLN A 446 12.56 -1.20 46.73
CA GLN A 446 11.56 -0.61 45.83
C GLN A 446 11.84 0.86 45.55
N GLN A 447 12.26 1.63 46.56
CA GLN A 447 12.69 3.02 46.36
C GLN A 447 13.95 3.12 45.49
N GLN A 448 14.94 2.26 45.69
CA GLN A 448 16.14 2.20 44.85
C GLN A 448 15.81 1.80 43.40
N HIS A 449 14.87 0.87 43.20
CA HIS A 449 14.47 0.47 41.85
C HIS A 449 13.67 1.59 41.15
N GLN A 450 12.86 2.34 41.89
CA GLN A 450 12.16 3.51 41.36
C GLN A 450 13.14 4.63 40.97
N THR A 451 14.11 4.96 41.81
CA THR A 451 15.13 5.98 41.46
C THR A 451 15.98 5.55 40.28
N GLN A 452 16.38 4.28 40.22
CA GLN A 452 17.09 3.72 39.06
C GLN A 452 16.25 3.81 37.78
N THR A 453 14.97 3.42 37.84
CA THR A 453 14.05 3.49 36.69
C THR A 453 13.87 4.94 36.21
N VAL A 454 13.70 5.89 37.13
CA VAL A 454 13.58 7.32 36.79
C VAL A 454 14.88 7.83 36.14
N GLN A 455 16.04 7.40 36.64
CA GLN A 455 17.33 7.78 36.05
C GLN A 455 17.53 7.18 34.65
N GLU A 456 17.19 5.91 34.44
CA GLU A 456 17.24 5.26 33.12
C GLU A 456 16.30 5.94 32.11
N VAL A 457 15.09 6.28 32.55
CA VAL A 457 14.11 7.03 31.74
C VAL A 457 14.64 8.43 31.42
N ALA A 458 15.19 9.17 32.38
CA ALA A 458 15.78 10.49 32.16
C ALA A 458 16.96 10.43 31.18
N THR A 459 17.81 9.41 31.29
CA THR A 459 18.95 9.19 30.37
C THR A 459 18.46 8.91 28.94
N THR A 460 17.39 8.13 28.81
CA THR A 460 16.75 7.83 27.53
C THR A 460 16.14 9.09 26.91
N PHE A 461 15.44 9.92 27.69
CA PHE A 461 14.89 11.20 27.22
C PHE A 461 15.98 12.19 26.80
N ALA A 462 17.09 12.27 27.53
CA ALA A 462 18.21 13.11 27.16
C ALA A 462 18.81 12.70 25.80
N TRP A 463 18.99 11.39 25.58
CA TRP A 463 19.44 10.86 24.30
C TRP A 463 18.46 11.17 23.16
N PHE A 464 17.15 10.96 23.36
CA PHE A 464 16.14 11.31 22.36
C PHE A 464 16.13 12.80 22.01
N THR A 465 16.33 13.66 23.02
CA THR A 465 16.36 15.11 22.80
C THR A 465 17.56 15.50 21.94
N GLN A 466 18.74 14.93 22.21
CA GLN A 466 19.94 15.14 21.39
C GLN A 466 19.75 14.63 19.96
N GLU A 467 19.14 13.46 19.77
CA GLU A 467 18.89 12.90 18.44
C GLU A 467 17.90 13.77 17.64
N VAL A 468 16.84 14.27 18.28
CA VAL A 468 15.89 15.20 17.66
C VAL A 468 16.57 16.51 17.24
N GLU A 469 17.46 17.06 18.08
CA GLU A 469 18.24 18.24 17.73
C GLU A 469 19.20 17.97 16.56
N ALA A 470 19.90 16.84 16.55
CA ALA A 470 20.77 16.43 15.45
C ALA A 470 19.99 16.28 14.13
N LEU A 471 18.79 15.69 14.18
CA LEU A 471 17.90 15.56 13.03
C LEU A 471 17.40 16.92 12.54
N ARG A 472 17.03 17.84 13.44
CA ARG A 472 16.65 19.21 13.07
C ARG A 472 17.78 19.95 12.36
N LEU A 473 19.01 19.82 12.86
CA LEU A 473 20.20 20.38 12.21
C LEU A 473 20.41 19.77 10.82
N ARG A 474 20.21 18.46 10.67
CA ARG A 474 20.34 17.78 9.37
C ARG A 474 19.27 18.23 8.38
N VAL A 475 18.03 18.40 8.82
CA VAL A 475 16.93 18.91 7.98
C VAL A 475 17.22 20.34 7.51
N ASN A 476 17.65 21.23 8.42
CA ASN A 476 18.01 22.60 8.05
C ASN A 476 19.17 22.65 7.04
N HIS A 477 20.17 21.77 7.20
CA HIS A 477 21.27 21.65 6.26
C HIS A 477 20.79 21.22 4.86
N LEU A 478 19.95 20.18 4.79
CA LEU A 478 19.39 19.68 3.53
C LEU A 478 18.45 20.71 2.86
N GLN A 479 17.70 21.49 3.64
CA GLN A 479 16.89 22.58 3.12
C GLN A 479 17.77 23.67 2.49
N THR A 480 18.87 24.05 3.17
CA THR A 480 19.83 25.01 2.62
C THR A 480 20.48 24.49 1.33
N GLU A 481 20.81 23.20 1.26
CA GLU A 481 21.36 22.55 0.07
C GLU A 481 20.34 22.54 -1.09
N ARG A 482 19.08 22.18 -0.81
CA ARG A 482 17.99 22.24 -1.78
C ARG A 482 17.82 23.66 -2.33
N ASP A 483 17.81 24.67 -1.46
CA ASP A 483 17.60 26.05 -1.88
C ASP A 483 18.77 26.57 -2.73
N ARG A 484 20.01 26.13 -2.43
CA ARG A 484 21.17 26.37 -3.30
C ARG A 484 21.03 25.69 -4.67
N LEU A 485 20.54 24.46 -4.71
CA LEU A 485 20.33 23.75 -5.98
C LEU A 485 19.22 24.40 -6.81
N LEU A 486 18.16 24.91 -6.19
CA LEU A 486 17.12 25.66 -6.89
C LEU A 486 17.65 26.98 -7.48
N GLN A 487 18.53 27.68 -6.75
CA GLN A 487 19.21 28.87 -7.28
C GLN A 487 20.09 28.51 -8.48
N ALA A 488 20.90 27.45 -8.38
CA ALA A 488 21.73 26.98 -9.48
C ALA A 488 20.89 26.55 -10.70
N GLN A 489 19.73 25.93 -10.48
CA GLN A 489 18.81 25.56 -11.56
C GLN A 489 18.25 26.81 -12.26
N SER A 490 17.88 27.85 -11.50
CA SER A 490 17.45 29.12 -12.09
C SER A 490 18.56 29.79 -12.91
N GLU A 491 19.82 29.69 -12.51
CA GLU A 491 20.95 30.20 -13.29
C GLU A 491 21.14 29.41 -14.60
N VAL A 492 21.00 28.08 -14.56
CA VAL A 492 21.06 27.24 -15.75
C VAL A 492 19.92 27.56 -16.72
N GLU A 493 18.69 27.77 -16.24
CA GLU A 493 17.56 28.18 -17.07
C GLU A 493 17.79 29.56 -17.72
N GLN A 494 18.37 30.52 -17.00
CA GLN A 494 18.73 31.82 -17.57
C GLN A 494 19.82 31.70 -18.64
N LEU A 495 20.85 30.87 -18.42
CA LEU A 495 21.89 30.61 -19.40
C LEU A 495 21.33 29.90 -20.65
N GLN A 496 20.38 28.99 -20.47
CA GLN A 496 19.73 28.29 -21.57
C GLN A 496 18.87 29.24 -22.41
N GLN A 497 18.07 30.11 -21.77
CA GLN A 497 17.32 31.16 -22.46
C GLN A 497 18.25 32.12 -23.22
N HIS A 498 19.42 32.44 -22.65
CA HIS A 498 20.42 33.26 -23.34
C HIS A 498 21.02 32.52 -24.56
N GLY A 499 21.32 31.23 -24.42
CA GLY A 499 21.77 30.37 -25.52
C GLY A 499 20.77 30.30 -26.67
N ASP A 500 19.49 30.09 -26.36
CA ASP A 500 18.40 30.04 -27.35
C ASP A 500 18.26 31.38 -28.10
N ARG A 501 18.40 32.51 -27.37
CA ARG A 501 18.42 33.84 -27.98
C ARG A 501 19.59 34.01 -28.95
N LEU A 502 20.80 33.62 -28.56
CA LEU A 502 21.98 33.71 -29.44
C LEU A 502 21.84 32.81 -30.67
N LEU A 503 21.25 31.62 -30.54
CA LEU A 503 20.96 30.73 -31.67
C LEU A 503 19.96 31.37 -32.65
N ALA A 504 18.90 32.00 -32.14
CA ALA A 504 17.93 32.72 -32.96
C ALA A 504 18.57 33.91 -33.70
N GLU A 505 19.42 34.70 -33.03
CA GLU A 505 20.16 35.80 -33.64
C GLU A 505 21.14 35.30 -34.73
N ASN A 506 21.84 34.19 -34.49
CA ASN A 506 22.74 33.58 -35.47
C ASN A 506 21.96 33.08 -36.70
N ALA A 507 20.80 32.45 -36.51
CA ALA A 507 19.93 32.04 -37.61
C ALA A 507 19.44 33.24 -38.44
N GLN A 508 19.08 34.36 -37.81
CA GLN A 508 18.72 35.60 -38.51
C GLN A 508 19.90 36.18 -39.30
N LEU A 509 21.10 36.20 -38.72
CA LEU A 509 22.30 36.66 -39.42
C LEU A 509 22.64 35.78 -40.62
N GLN A 510 22.52 34.46 -40.50
CA GLN A 510 22.72 33.52 -41.60
C GLN A 510 21.71 33.74 -42.73
N ALA A 511 20.43 33.95 -42.40
CA ALA A 511 19.41 34.29 -43.40
C ALA A 511 19.76 35.58 -44.14
N ARG A 512 20.24 36.61 -43.42
CA ARG A 512 20.65 37.88 -44.00
C ARG A 512 21.90 37.78 -44.88
N VAL A 513 22.87 36.93 -44.51
CA VAL A 513 24.03 36.62 -45.35
C VAL A 513 23.60 35.94 -46.65
N LEU A 514 22.61 35.04 -46.58
CA LEU A 514 22.09 34.34 -47.75
C LEU A 514 21.33 35.29 -48.69
N GLU A 515 20.54 36.21 -48.14
CA GLU A 515 19.89 37.30 -48.87
C GLU A 515 20.91 38.19 -49.59
N LEU A 516 21.97 38.62 -48.89
CA LEU A 516 23.06 39.42 -49.48
C LEU A 516 23.76 38.69 -50.62
N ARG A 517 24.04 37.38 -50.47
CA ARG A 517 24.61 36.57 -51.56
C ARG A 517 23.69 36.50 -52.77
N GLY A 518 22.37 36.38 -52.57
CA GLY A 518 21.39 36.43 -53.65
C GLY A 518 21.41 37.76 -54.40
N LEU A 519 21.56 38.88 -53.68
CA LEU A 519 21.70 40.21 -54.29
C LEU A 519 23.03 40.36 -55.06
N GLU A 520 24.13 39.84 -54.53
CA GLU A 520 25.42 39.82 -55.23
C GLU A 520 25.35 39.04 -56.55
N GLU A 521 24.66 37.89 -56.56
CA GLU A 521 24.47 37.09 -57.76
C GLU A 521 23.61 37.82 -58.81
N GLN A 522 22.54 38.50 -58.39
CA GLN A 522 21.74 39.36 -59.27
C GLN A 522 22.58 40.50 -59.87
N LEU A 523 23.39 41.17 -59.06
CA LEU A 523 24.31 42.21 -59.54
C LEU A 523 25.33 41.65 -60.54
N HIS A 524 25.84 40.44 -60.31
CA HIS A 524 26.75 39.77 -61.24
C HIS A 524 26.05 39.44 -62.57
N GLN A 525 24.80 38.97 -62.53
CA GLN A 525 24.01 38.73 -63.74
C GLN A 525 23.79 40.02 -64.54
N VAL A 526 23.40 41.11 -63.88
CA VAL A 526 23.25 42.43 -64.52
C VAL A 526 24.56 42.91 -65.13
N ARG A 527 25.69 42.77 -64.42
CA ARG A 527 27.02 43.13 -64.92
C ARG A 527 27.39 42.28 -66.15
N SER A 528 27.13 40.98 -66.13
CA SER A 528 27.43 40.09 -67.26
C SER A 528 26.58 40.40 -68.50
N HIS A 529 25.30 40.73 -68.30
CA HIS A 529 24.41 41.16 -69.38
C HIS A 529 24.91 42.48 -69.98
N TRP A 530 25.30 43.43 -69.14
CA TRP A 530 25.86 44.70 -69.56
C TRP A 530 27.16 44.54 -70.38
N GLN A 531 28.08 43.67 -69.93
CA GLN A 531 29.28 43.33 -70.68
C GLN A 531 28.97 42.67 -72.02
N HIS A 532 27.96 41.78 -72.08
CA HIS A 532 27.54 41.17 -73.32
C HIS A 532 26.97 42.20 -74.31
N THR A 533 26.12 43.12 -73.83
CA THR A 533 25.62 44.23 -74.67
C THR A 533 26.75 45.15 -75.14
N GLN A 534 27.75 45.42 -74.30
CA GLN A 534 28.91 46.21 -74.69
C GLN A 534 29.74 45.51 -75.77
N ALA A 535 30.01 44.21 -75.62
CA ALA A 535 30.72 43.41 -76.63
C ALA A 535 29.94 43.32 -77.95
N GLN A 536 28.60 43.24 -77.91
CA GLN A 536 27.76 43.32 -79.11
C GLN A 536 27.88 44.69 -79.80
N LEU A 537 27.91 45.79 -79.04
CA LEU A 537 28.12 47.13 -79.57
C LEU A 537 29.52 47.31 -80.20
N GLU A 538 30.56 46.79 -79.54
CA GLU A 538 31.93 46.77 -80.07
C GLU A 538 32.05 45.89 -81.33
N GLY A 539 31.36 44.76 -81.38
CA GLY A 539 31.26 43.90 -82.57
C GLY A 539 30.55 44.59 -83.74
N ILE A 540 29.52 45.40 -83.48
CA ILE A 540 28.85 46.22 -84.49
C ILE A 540 29.77 47.35 -84.98
N GLN A 541 30.60 47.94 -84.11
CA GLN A 541 31.63 48.89 -84.52
C GLN A 541 32.73 48.24 -85.38
N HIS A 542 33.14 47.01 -85.08
CA HIS A 542 34.11 46.26 -85.89
C HIS A 542 33.55 45.82 -87.25
N LEU A 543 32.24 45.58 -87.39
CA LEU A 543 31.57 45.31 -88.67
C LEU A 543 31.46 46.56 -89.59
N LEU A 544 31.61 47.76 -89.04
CA LEU A 544 31.62 49.03 -89.78
C LEU A 544 33.04 49.59 -90.00
N GLY A 545 34.07 48.97 -89.43
CA GLY A 545 35.46 49.45 -89.48
C GLY A 545 36.42 48.36 -89.97
N GLY A 546 36.68 48.34 -91.28
CA GLY A 546 37.73 47.50 -91.85
C GLY A 546 39.15 47.99 -91.51
N ARG A 547 40.00 46.99 -91.25
CA ARG A 547 41.47 46.88 -91.41
C ARG A 547 42.45 47.21 -90.26
N ASP A 548 43.22 46.14 -90.00
CA ASP A 548 44.69 46.02 -89.87
C ASP A 548 45.41 46.81 -88.76
N ASN A 549 45.85 46.10 -87.70
CA ASN A 549 47.26 45.75 -87.48
C ASN A 549 47.52 45.05 -86.14
N SER A 550 48.22 43.92 -86.20
CA SER A 550 49.19 43.45 -85.18
C SER A 550 50.55 44.15 -85.44
N PRO A 551 51.61 44.07 -84.58
CA PRO A 551 51.86 43.11 -83.49
C PRO A 551 52.58 43.65 -82.22
N GLU A 552 52.88 42.69 -81.32
CA GLU A 552 54.09 42.54 -80.46
C GLU A 552 54.25 43.17 -79.06
N GLN A 553 54.23 42.25 -78.07
CA GLN A 553 55.23 41.98 -77.01
C GLN A 553 55.70 43.11 -76.07
N SER A 554 55.50 42.91 -74.76
CA SER A 554 56.59 42.56 -73.82
C SER A 554 56.10 42.35 -72.39
N ALA A 555 56.86 41.52 -71.67
CA ALA A 555 56.62 40.92 -70.36
C ALA A 555 56.79 41.88 -69.16
N ILE A 556 56.40 41.40 -67.96
CA ILE A 556 57.23 41.24 -66.73
C ILE A 556 56.39 41.27 -65.42
N HIS A 557 56.70 40.31 -64.52
CA HIS A 557 56.48 40.22 -63.04
C HIS A 557 55.10 39.83 -62.48
N SER A 558 54.92 38.60 -61.94
CA SER A 558 55.28 38.03 -60.60
C SER A 558 54.34 38.53 -59.48
N VAL A 559 53.67 37.68 -58.69
CA VAL A 559 54.13 37.10 -57.40
C VAL A 559 53.01 36.17 -56.86
N ILE A 560 53.29 34.87 -56.62
CA ILE A 560 53.20 34.10 -55.33
C ILE A 560 51.84 34.25 -54.60
N ASP A 561 51.01 33.20 -54.40
CA ASP A 561 51.26 32.18 -53.36
C ASP A 561 50.49 30.86 -53.52
N ARG A 562 51.09 29.79 -52.97
CA ARG A 562 50.65 28.39 -52.91
C ARG A 562 49.78 28.14 -51.66
N HIS A 563 48.76 27.29 -51.69
CA HIS A 563 48.83 25.91 -51.17
C HIS A 563 47.52 25.15 -51.46
N PRO A 564 47.60 23.87 -51.85
CA PRO A 564 46.76 22.87 -51.21
C PRO A 564 47.60 21.66 -50.77
N GLU A 565 47.60 21.33 -49.47
CA GLU A 565 48.16 20.07 -48.97
C GLU A 565 47.07 19.01 -48.90
N ALA A 566 47.21 18.02 -49.78
CA ALA A 566 46.67 16.68 -49.60
C ALA A 566 47.84 15.77 -49.19
N SER A 567 47.68 15.04 -48.09
CA SER A 567 48.64 14.02 -47.65
C SER A 567 47.94 12.67 -47.58
N THR A 568 48.40 11.75 -48.42
CA THR A 568 48.06 10.33 -48.44
C THR A 568 49.31 9.52 -47.98
N PRO A 569 49.25 8.18 -47.81
CA PRO A 569 49.70 7.47 -46.61
C PRO A 569 51.11 6.87 -46.73
N VAL A 570 51.70 6.49 -45.59
CA VAL A 570 52.92 5.67 -45.56
C VAL A 570 52.60 4.30 -44.95
N GLN A 571 52.72 3.27 -45.79
CA GLN A 571 52.86 1.87 -45.38
C GLN A 571 54.30 1.61 -44.92
N GLY A 572 54.45 0.83 -43.84
CA GLY A 572 55.74 0.28 -43.41
C GLY A 572 55.54 -0.91 -42.45
N VAL A 573 55.75 -2.11 -42.97
CA VAL A 573 55.93 -3.43 -42.31
C VAL A 573 57.14 -4.04 -43.03
N PRO A 574 58.12 -4.76 -42.42
CA PRO A 574 57.99 -5.88 -41.45
C PRO A 574 59.05 -5.83 -40.30
N SER A 575 59.10 -6.66 -39.25
CA SER A 575 59.14 -8.14 -39.14
C SER A 575 59.25 -8.53 -37.62
N PRO A 576 59.39 -9.81 -37.19
CA PRO A 576 58.57 -10.42 -36.14
C PRO A 576 59.30 -10.66 -34.80
N GLY A 577 58.55 -10.86 -33.71
CA GLY A 577 59.12 -11.45 -32.50
C GLY A 577 58.23 -11.41 -31.27
N ASN A 578 57.82 -12.61 -30.85
CA ASN A 578 57.44 -13.02 -29.49
C ASN A 578 56.16 -12.46 -28.84
N GLN A 579 55.19 -13.39 -28.74
CA GLN A 579 54.15 -13.40 -27.71
C GLN A 579 54.79 -13.38 -26.31
N PRO A 580 54.15 -12.69 -25.35
CA PRO A 580 53.42 -13.45 -24.35
C PRO A 580 52.01 -12.92 -24.11
N GLN A 581 51.16 -13.85 -23.67
CA GLN A 581 49.77 -13.74 -23.24
C GLN A 581 49.37 -12.37 -22.70
N SER A 582 48.43 -11.68 -23.38
CA SER A 582 47.80 -10.47 -22.88
C SER A 582 46.37 -10.75 -22.42
N ASP A 583 46.09 -10.33 -21.20
CA ASP A 583 44.78 -10.13 -20.62
C ASP A 583 43.80 -9.44 -21.58
N SER A 584 42.53 -9.82 -21.46
CA SER A 584 41.42 -9.22 -22.20
C SER A 584 41.38 -7.71 -21.99
N PRO A 585 41.37 -6.87 -23.06
CA PRO A 585 41.27 -5.43 -22.88
C PRO A 585 39.85 -5.11 -22.46
N ALA A 586 39.69 -4.72 -21.19
CA ALA A 586 38.49 -4.04 -20.73
C ALA A 586 38.35 -2.73 -21.52
N ARG A 587 37.58 -2.78 -22.62
CA ARG A 587 37.12 -1.59 -23.36
C ARG A 587 36.40 -0.68 -22.38
N ARG A 588 37.09 0.33 -21.86
CA ARG A 588 36.49 1.53 -21.26
C ARG A 588 35.72 2.24 -22.37
N ARG A 589 34.48 1.81 -22.63
CA ARG A 589 33.55 2.54 -23.48
C ARG A 589 33.30 3.90 -22.83
N ASN A 590 33.25 4.95 -23.65
CA ASN A 590 32.99 6.31 -23.22
C ASN A 590 31.64 6.37 -22.49
N ARG A 591 31.67 6.61 -21.18
CA ARG A 591 30.46 6.69 -20.34
C ARG A 591 29.48 7.74 -20.87
N GLY A 592 29.98 8.84 -21.42
CA GLY A 592 29.17 9.91 -22.01
C GLY A 592 28.34 9.47 -23.22
N GLU A 593 28.92 8.68 -24.13
CA GLU A 593 28.21 8.14 -25.29
C GLU A 593 27.11 7.17 -24.86
N THR A 594 27.36 6.37 -23.82
CA THR A 594 26.37 5.43 -23.25
C THR A 594 25.18 6.19 -22.66
N ILE A 595 25.43 7.23 -21.86
CA ILE A 595 24.35 8.05 -21.26
C ILE A 595 23.53 8.72 -22.37
N THR A 596 24.18 9.34 -23.35
CA THR A 596 23.51 10.00 -24.48
C THR A 596 22.58 9.06 -25.23
N ALA A 597 23.04 7.83 -25.54
CA ALA A 597 22.21 6.82 -26.18
C ALA A 597 21.00 6.41 -25.32
N LEU A 598 21.13 6.38 -23.99
CA LEU A 598 20.02 6.06 -23.09
C LEU A 598 18.94 7.16 -23.07
N HIS A 599 19.33 8.44 -23.12
CA HIS A 599 18.36 9.54 -23.28
C HIS A 599 17.57 9.42 -24.59
N GLN A 600 18.27 9.18 -25.71
CA GLN A 600 17.64 8.97 -27.01
C GLN A 600 16.64 7.81 -27.01
N ILE A 601 16.98 6.70 -26.34
CA ILE A 601 16.06 5.55 -26.19
C ILE A 601 14.80 5.95 -25.41
N ILE A 602 14.94 6.73 -24.33
CA ILE A 602 13.80 7.18 -23.54
C ILE A 602 12.91 8.11 -24.39
N ASP A 603 13.50 9.07 -25.09
CA ASP A 603 12.78 10.02 -25.95
C ASP A 603 12.03 9.29 -27.07
N ALA A 604 12.66 8.29 -27.68
CA ALA A 604 12.02 7.43 -28.68
C ALA A 604 10.80 6.67 -28.13
N ILE A 605 10.88 6.13 -26.90
CA ILE A 605 9.73 5.45 -26.27
C ILE A 605 8.64 6.47 -25.90
N ILE A 606 9.01 7.66 -25.41
CA ILE A 606 8.05 8.74 -25.11
C ILE A 606 7.30 9.13 -26.39
N ALA A 607 8.02 9.39 -27.48
CA ALA A 607 7.46 9.78 -28.77
C ALA A 607 6.54 8.70 -29.35
N TRP A 608 6.96 7.43 -29.28
CA TRP A 608 6.14 6.29 -29.64
C TRP A 608 4.84 6.26 -28.82
N ASN A 609 4.95 6.33 -27.50
CA ASN A 609 3.79 6.25 -26.61
C ASN A 609 2.79 7.39 -26.83
N THR A 610 3.26 8.57 -27.23
CA THR A 610 2.39 9.72 -27.52
C THR A 610 1.66 9.62 -28.86
N THR A 611 2.13 8.80 -29.79
CA THR A 611 1.60 8.70 -31.16
C THR A 611 0.83 7.43 -31.44
N HIS A 612 0.88 6.44 -30.52
CA HIS A 612 0.29 5.11 -30.71
C HIS A 612 -0.80 4.79 -29.69
N GLU A 613 -1.66 3.85 -30.07
CA GLU A 613 -2.78 3.37 -29.27
C GLU A 613 -2.34 2.71 -27.95
N PRO A 614 -3.17 2.74 -26.88
CA PRO A 614 -2.81 2.21 -25.56
C PRO A 614 -2.34 0.75 -25.52
N GLU A 615 -2.68 -0.06 -26.51
CA GLU A 615 -2.26 -1.47 -26.60
C GLU A 615 -0.81 -1.65 -27.08
N GLU A 616 -0.25 -0.63 -27.73
CA GLU A 616 1.11 -0.59 -28.25
C GLU A 616 2.06 0.29 -27.43
N GLN A 617 1.53 0.97 -26.41
CA GLN A 617 2.33 1.77 -25.49
C GLN A 617 3.17 0.88 -24.58
N LEU A 618 4.36 1.35 -24.20
CA LEU A 618 5.26 0.66 -23.28
C LEU A 618 5.60 1.55 -22.10
N ARG A 619 5.51 0.99 -20.89
CA ARG A 619 6.15 1.57 -19.72
C ARG A 619 7.65 1.65 -19.93
N ILE A 620 8.16 2.85 -19.76
CA ILE A 620 9.60 3.14 -19.72
C ILE A 620 10.14 2.56 -18.42
N SER A 621 10.89 1.48 -18.54
CA SER A 621 11.40 0.68 -17.42
C SER A 621 12.73 0.03 -17.81
N ILE A 622 13.47 -0.52 -16.84
CA ILE A 622 14.77 -1.17 -17.10
C ILE A 622 14.66 -2.26 -18.18
N PRO A 623 13.69 -3.20 -18.14
CA PRO A 623 13.47 -4.18 -19.23
C PRO A 623 13.31 -3.58 -20.63
N THR A 624 12.52 -2.51 -20.73
CA THR A 624 12.22 -1.83 -22.00
C THR A 624 13.47 -1.16 -22.57
N ILE A 625 14.16 -0.38 -21.72
CA ILE A 625 15.38 0.34 -22.10
C ILE A 625 16.48 -0.65 -22.45
N LYS A 626 16.68 -1.70 -21.64
CA LYS A 626 17.72 -2.71 -21.87
C LYS A 626 17.52 -3.45 -23.20
N GLY A 627 16.27 -3.66 -23.62
CA GLY A 627 15.95 -4.28 -24.91
C GLY A 627 16.43 -3.47 -26.13
N LEU A 628 16.40 -2.14 -26.05
CA LEU A 628 16.91 -1.24 -27.09
C LEU A 628 18.41 -0.94 -26.92
N ALA A 629 18.84 -0.73 -25.68
CA ALA A 629 20.23 -0.41 -25.34
C ALA A 629 21.20 -1.53 -25.73
N GLY A 630 20.76 -2.79 -25.74
CA GLY A 630 21.55 -3.91 -26.26
C GLY A 630 21.95 -3.74 -27.73
N ALA A 631 21.04 -3.23 -28.56
CA ALA A 631 21.29 -3.00 -29.99
C ALA A 631 22.19 -1.77 -30.24
N MET A 632 22.15 -0.77 -29.34
CA MET A 632 22.99 0.43 -29.40
C MET A 632 24.33 0.28 -28.68
N GLY A 633 24.64 -0.90 -28.11
CA GLY A 633 25.86 -1.12 -27.33
C GLY A 633 25.91 -0.39 -25.98
N ALA A 634 24.78 0.12 -25.49
CA ALA A 634 24.62 0.93 -24.28
C ALA A 634 24.00 0.15 -23.10
N SER A 635 24.18 -1.17 -23.03
CA SER A 635 23.47 -2.06 -22.08
C SER A 635 23.98 -2.05 -20.63
N TYR A 636 24.64 -0.99 -20.17
CA TYR A 636 25.24 -0.91 -18.84
C TYR A 636 24.19 -0.55 -17.77
N GLN A 637 23.88 -1.49 -16.88
CA GLN A 637 22.76 -1.37 -15.95
C GLN A 637 22.85 -0.20 -14.96
N PRO A 638 24.02 0.12 -14.36
CA PRO A 638 24.14 1.30 -13.51
C PRO A 638 23.85 2.62 -14.24
N ALA A 639 24.29 2.77 -15.50
CA ALA A 639 23.95 3.96 -16.29
C ALA A 639 22.44 4.04 -16.61
N ILE A 640 21.79 2.90 -16.88
CA ILE A 640 20.32 2.86 -17.05
C ILE A 640 19.61 3.33 -15.78
N GLN A 641 20.06 2.89 -14.61
CA GLN A 641 19.50 3.32 -13.33
C GLN A 641 19.74 4.81 -13.05
N GLU A 642 20.93 5.32 -13.37
CA GLU A 642 21.31 6.72 -13.24
C GLU A 642 20.38 7.62 -14.07
N VAL A 643 20.23 7.34 -15.37
CA VAL A 643 19.37 8.11 -16.28
C VAL A 643 17.88 8.00 -15.91
N LEU A 644 17.42 6.82 -15.49
CA LEU A 644 16.04 6.65 -15.00
C LEU A 644 15.77 7.45 -13.72
N LYS A 645 16.76 7.56 -12.83
CA LYS A 645 16.66 8.35 -11.60
C LYS A 645 16.66 9.84 -11.91
N GLU A 646 17.51 10.28 -12.83
CA GLU A 646 17.59 11.66 -13.31
C GLU A 646 16.27 12.13 -13.92
N ARG A 647 15.64 11.30 -14.78
CA ARG A 647 14.37 11.61 -15.45
C ARG A 647 13.12 11.11 -14.70
N ALA A 648 13.22 10.78 -13.41
CA ALA A 648 12.14 10.12 -12.69
C ALA A 648 10.82 10.92 -12.66
N SER A 649 10.90 12.26 -12.51
CA SER A 649 9.73 13.15 -12.49
C SER A 649 9.00 13.17 -13.82
N GLU A 650 9.72 13.39 -14.92
CA GLU A 650 9.19 13.40 -16.28
C GLU A 650 8.58 12.05 -16.67
N LEU A 651 9.26 10.95 -16.33
CA LEU A 651 8.76 9.61 -16.62
C LEU A 651 7.48 9.29 -15.85
N GLU A 652 7.39 9.69 -14.58
CA GLU A 652 6.19 9.50 -13.77
C GLU A 652 5.03 10.38 -14.28
N GLU A 653 5.30 11.61 -14.70
CA GLU A 653 4.32 12.47 -15.36
C GLU A 653 3.82 11.84 -16.67
N HIS A 654 4.74 11.39 -17.52
CA HIS A 654 4.41 10.72 -18.78
C HIS A 654 3.58 9.44 -18.54
N HIS A 655 3.98 8.59 -17.59
CA HIS A 655 3.23 7.38 -17.24
C HIS A 655 1.87 7.70 -16.64
N SER A 656 1.77 8.74 -15.81
CA SER A 656 0.51 9.20 -15.22
C SER A 656 -0.43 9.73 -16.29
N ARG A 657 0.09 10.54 -17.23
CA ARG A 657 -0.67 11.12 -18.34
C ARG A 657 -1.26 10.04 -19.26
N LEU A 658 -0.52 8.97 -19.52
CA LEU A 658 -0.94 7.86 -20.39
C LEU A 658 -1.54 6.65 -19.65
N LEU A 659 -1.77 6.76 -18.33
CA LEU A 659 -2.23 5.66 -17.46
C LEU A 659 -1.38 4.37 -17.52
N ILE A 660 -0.10 4.51 -17.78
CA ILE A 660 0.82 3.37 -17.88
C ILE A 660 1.24 2.95 -16.47
N GLY A 661 0.44 2.08 -15.85
CA GLY A 661 0.75 1.53 -14.52
C GLY A 661 2.03 0.68 -14.48
N THR A 662 2.56 0.39 -13.29
CA THR A 662 3.82 -0.36 -13.09
C THR A 662 3.88 -1.72 -13.78
N ARG A 663 2.71 -2.30 -14.11
CA ARG A 663 2.56 -3.59 -14.77
C ARG A 663 2.01 -3.53 -16.18
N HIS A 664 1.90 -2.34 -16.75
CA HIS A 664 1.36 -2.14 -18.09
C HIS A 664 2.06 -3.02 -19.13
N ASN A 665 3.38 -3.16 -19.05
CA ASN A 665 4.12 -4.02 -19.98
C ASN A 665 3.70 -5.49 -19.91
N ALA A 666 3.07 -5.99 -18.84
CA ALA A 666 2.61 -7.38 -18.77
C ALA A 666 1.37 -7.65 -19.65
N SER A 667 0.56 -6.65 -19.95
CA SER A 667 -0.63 -6.77 -20.81
C SER A 667 -0.35 -6.57 -22.29
N VAL A 668 0.76 -5.90 -22.64
CA VAL A 668 1.17 -5.68 -24.04
C VAL A 668 1.59 -7.01 -24.66
N ARG A 669 0.83 -7.52 -25.64
CA ARG A 669 1.07 -8.85 -26.24
C ARG A 669 2.31 -8.85 -27.13
N ASN A 670 2.57 -7.77 -27.86
CA ASN A 670 3.57 -7.72 -28.94
C ASN A 670 4.80 -6.87 -28.60
N LYS A 671 5.27 -6.90 -27.34
CA LYS A 671 6.39 -6.05 -26.85
C LYS A 671 7.63 -6.07 -27.75
N ASN A 672 8.00 -7.25 -28.24
CA ASN A 672 9.16 -7.39 -29.12
C ASN A 672 8.95 -6.70 -30.47
N GLN A 673 7.73 -6.72 -31.01
CA GLN A 673 7.41 -6.04 -32.27
C GLN A 673 7.39 -4.53 -32.06
N VAL A 674 6.79 -4.07 -30.96
CA VAL A 674 6.77 -2.65 -30.58
C VAL A 674 8.20 -2.12 -30.42
N LEU A 675 9.05 -2.80 -29.64
CA LEU A 675 10.44 -2.38 -29.46
C LEU A 675 11.22 -2.36 -30.78
N ARG A 676 10.95 -3.32 -31.69
CA ARG A 676 11.57 -3.30 -33.03
C ARG A 676 11.10 -2.13 -33.87
N ALA A 677 9.82 -1.78 -33.81
CA ALA A 677 9.27 -0.62 -34.49
C ALA A 677 9.88 0.67 -33.93
N ILE A 678 9.95 0.83 -32.61
CA ILE A 678 10.64 1.97 -31.96
C ILE A 678 12.10 2.06 -32.43
N GLY A 679 12.82 0.94 -32.40
CA GLY A 679 14.22 0.89 -32.84
C GLY A 679 14.41 1.30 -34.30
N ARG A 680 13.52 0.85 -35.20
CA ARG A 680 13.56 1.17 -36.63
C ARG A 680 13.15 2.62 -36.89
N ASP A 681 12.01 3.04 -36.36
CA ASP A 681 11.32 4.27 -36.76
C ASP A 681 11.89 5.51 -36.05
N TYR A 682 12.45 5.35 -34.84
CA TYR A 682 12.95 6.48 -34.03
C TYR A 682 14.46 6.44 -33.75
N LEU A 683 15.11 5.27 -33.85
CA LEU A 683 16.54 5.13 -33.53
C LEU A 683 17.41 4.70 -34.73
N GLY A 684 16.83 4.52 -35.92
CA GLY A 684 17.57 4.16 -37.14
C GLY A 684 18.25 2.78 -37.08
N LEU A 685 17.71 1.84 -36.28
CA LEU A 685 18.27 0.50 -36.14
C LEU A 685 17.76 -0.42 -37.26
N ASP A 686 18.52 -0.53 -38.35
CA ASP A 686 18.19 -1.37 -39.52
C ASP A 686 18.13 -2.88 -39.19
N ASN A 687 18.79 -3.32 -38.12
CA ASN A 687 18.90 -4.72 -37.70
C ASN A 687 17.99 -5.07 -36.50
N GLY A 688 16.67 -4.99 -36.69
CA GLY A 688 15.66 -5.28 -35.65
C GLY A 688 15.68 -6.71 -35.06
N LYS A 689 16.51 -7.64 -35.57
CA LYS A 689 16.60 -9.02 -35.03
C LYS A 689 17.20 -9.09 -33.62
N GLN A 690 18.00 -8.10 -33.21
CA GLN A 690 18.66 -8.08 -31.91
C GLN A 690 17.82 -7.40 -30.80
N VAL A 691 16.80 -6.63 -31.16
CA VAL A 691 15.92 -5.97 -30.19
C VAL A 691 14.90 -6.98 -29.65
N LYS A 692 15.03 -7.29 -28.35
CA LYS A 692 14.12 -8.16 -27.59
C LYS A 692 13.87 -7.55 -26.22
N TYR A 693 12.62 -7.63 -25.76
CA TYR A 693 12.24 -7.21 -24.42
C TYR A 693 13.03 -8.03 -23.38
N ALA A 694 13.74 -7.35 -22.48
CA ALA A 694 14.53 -7.99 -21.42
C ALA A 694 13.63 -8.33 -20.22
N GLY A 695 12.69 -9.27 -20.44
CA GLY A 695 11.67 -9.68 -19.48
C GLY A 695 12.07 -10.85 -18.60
#